data_AF-A0A812SVH2-F1
#
_entry.id   AF-A0A812SVH2-F1
#
_cell.length_a   1.000
_cell.length_b   1.000
_cell.length_c   1.000
_cell.angle_alpha   90.00
_cell.angle_beta   90.00
_cell.angle_gamma   90.00
#
_symmetry.space_group_name_H-M   'P 1'
#
loop_
_entity.id
_entity.type
_entity.pdbx_description
1 polymer ?
#
loop_
_entity_poly.entity_id
_entity_poly.type
_entity_poly.pdbx_seq_one_letter_code
_entity_poly.pdbx_strand_id
1 'polypeptide(L)'
;MELTGAMVEEGFAALDPDSVGQMMWHIGKAVITAAVILMMMLGLAVFKRPKSVRLGKAGSGVSLHVWVTLLLPNAVMHACGGLLIVAAPQYIVSAGMGGAGSAGLVAGSFGLGLVVANLVAFKLGSVLHPWLMCIVAAATGLMGVGGLVLGGVLTAPPPLRLYGLAGAAGLVGFAQSLHVVARTFYQAEEVGDGQAFVSGWVSASNIVGIAAAAFVTSFVDCTVYTNLGFLCGGGFLLYAGLILLLTCRRALQGREMQKLESESEASTPPPGLCMEEKDLEAGICGQAAPQGPLQVSPSPAVPTLPTAPASSQNSSRLSWISWQFAKVCFLIFTMAIAREAQKFLIPLIGAENEISTSFVGNVAFMSQMESLVAAPLGGLLMECLGILPLVLVSVLLSAVGIQVLCMPGMGFYVQGASLLGLACGLSAGAAIALSILHAPKERSKSFMNGCRFFNSSADVVIPLLVGSLASSSGVLVAGSTLTLSMLASVCIALFSFELQLILPDSSSQDVRVPSLDFVIPLKAMGPFTRTVLEGIFTHYAPRQIYIVCRQEARNSVAQAMVEWSLPRGKVSFVDEESYFQKTLNFSREDLKKAWKGTKSPRDFGWWWQQLLKLGAGQCIEGISENFCVWDADLIVLEPWPLTNPSSTQSATQCYVAPLQEKYLSDRHQEAYDSSTRHILKMEPTQPRKGGTWIAHHMVFNKGVLRQMLDLIETNLVDTEGAAGEPAEPWPLKILKIAESFERVSEYVLYGTFASQGSHLRAHPYEAYGARGLRLYGREEALAKGRECNEFLIDLLNAESKPLTGYSYQRVAGEVAPLHLTHLQMEHV
;
A
#
# COMPACT_ATOMS: atom_id res chain seq x y z
N MET A 1 0.96 -56.30 38.48
CA MET A 1 1.97 -55.56 37.69
C MET A 1 2.43 -56.35 36.47
N GLU A 2 2.55 -57.69 36.52
CA GLU A 2 2.87 -58.51 35.33
C GLU A 2 1.70 -58.68 34.32
N LEU A 3 0.43 -58.63 34.75
CA LEU A 3 -0.72 -58.75 33.83
C LEU A 3 -0.93 -57.54 32.89
N THR A 4 -0.42 -56.36 33.27
CA THR A 4 -0.54 -55.12 32.48
C THR A 4 0.55 -55.00 31.41
N GLY A 5 1.64 -55.76 31.50
CA GLY A 5 2.68 -55.81 30.47
C GLY A 5 2.26 -56.62 29.24
N ALA A 6 1.62 -57.77 29.45
CA ALA A 6 1.22 -58.68 28.38
C ALA A 6 0.11 -58.11 27.47
N MET A 7 -0.82 -57.32 28.01
CA MET A 7 -1.90 -56.71 27.21
C MET A 7 -1.42 -55.53 26.35
N VAL A 8 -0.29 -54.90 26.69
CA VAL A 8 0.27 -53.80 25.88
C VAL A 8 1.11 -54.36 24.73
N GLU A 9 1.82 -55.48 24.93
CA GLU A 9 2.55 -56.15 23.84
C GLU A 9 1.63 -56.78 22.79
N GLU A 10 0.50 -57.40 23.18
CA GLU A 10 -0.45 -57.99 22.20
C GLU A 10 -1.23 -56.94 21.38
N GLY A 11 -1.50 -55.75 21.95
CA GLY A 11 -2.18 -54.66 21.24
C GLY A 11 -1.32 -54.00 20.15
N PHE A 12 0.00 -53.97 20.33
CA PHE A 12 0.93 -53.39 19.36
C PHE A 12 1.41 -54.38 18.29
N ALA A 13 1.45 -55.68 18.59
CA ALA A 13 1.79 -56.72 17.62
C ALA A 13 0.73 -56.93 16.52
N ALA A 14 -0.49 -56.40 16.70
CA ALA A 14 -1.61 -56.58 15.78
C ALA A 14 -1.72 -55.52 14.66
N LEU A 15 -0.91 -54.46 14.69
CA LEU A 15 -0.86 -53.48 13.61
C LEU A 15 0.17 -53.91 12.57
N ASP A 16 -0.31 -54.53 11.50
CA ASP A 16 0.49 -54.88 10.33
C ASP A 16 1.28 -53.64 9.86
N PRO A 17 2.62 -53.67 9.82
CA PRO A 17 3.45 -52.57 9.33
C PRO A 17 3.02 -52.06 7.95
N ASP A 18 2.48 -52.94 7.11
CA ASP A 18 1.95 -52.57 5.80
C ASP A 18 0.67 -51.74 5.89
N SER A 19 -0.13 -51.89 6.95
CA SER A 19 -1.35 -51.10 7.18
C SER A 19 -1.05 -49.66 7.63
N VAL A 20 -0.02 -49.47 8.47
CA VAL A 20 0.46 -48.14 8.86
C VAL A 20 1.16 -47.48 7.68
N GLY A 21 1.95 -48.24 6.90
CA GLY A 21 2.54 -47.79 5.65
C GLY A 21 1.49 -47.35 4.62
N GLN A 22 0.41 -48.12 4.45
CA GLN A 22 -0.70 -47.76 3.57
C GLN A 22 -1.46 -46.53 4.08
N MET A 23 -1.71 -46.42 5.39
CA MET A 23 -2.34 -45.23 5.97
C MET A 23 -1.49 -43.97 5.73
N MET A 24 -0.17 -44.05 5.97
CA MET A 24 0.77 -42.97 5.71
C MET A 24 0.85 -42.62 4.21
N TRP A 25 0.81 -43.63 3.34
CA TRP A 25 0.75 -43.45 1.89
C TRP A 25 -0.53 -42.73 1.44
N HIS A 26 -1.67 -43.04 2.05
CA HIS A 26 -2.94 -42.38 1.76
C HIS A 26 -3.00 -40.95 2.31
N ILE A 27 -2.44 -40.70 3.49
CA ILE A 27 -2.30 -39.34 4.06
C ILE A 27 -1.35 -38.50 3.20
N GLY A 28 -0.19 -39.05 2.81
CA GLY A 28 0.75 -38.40 1.90
C GLY A 28 0.12 -38.07 0.55
N LYS A 29 -0.65 -38.99 -0.02
CA LYS A 29 -1.46 -38.73 -1.23
C LYS A 29 -2.48 -37.62 -1.03
N ALA A 30 -3.17 -37.57 0.11
CA ALA A 30 -4.17 -36.53 0.39
C ALA A 30 -3.52 -35.14 0.52
N VAL A 31 -2.37 -35.05 1.20
CA VAL A 31 -1.60 -33.80 1.34
C VAL A 31 -1.03 -33.35 0.00
N ILE A 32 -0.43 -34.26 -0.78
CA ILE A 32 0.07 -33.95 -2.13
C ILE A 32 -1.09 -33.53 -3.04
N THR A 33 -2.25 -34.19 -2.97
CA THR A 33 -3.43 -33.84 -3.76
C THR A 33 -3.97 -32.47 -3.37
N ALA A 34 -4.05 -32.15 -2.07
CA ALA A 34 -4.45 -30.84 -1.58
C ALA A 34 -3.45 -29.74 -2.01
N ALA A 35 -2.15 -30.01 -1.95
CA ALA A 35 -1.11 -29.11 -2.42
C ALA A 35 -1.18 -28.90 -3.94
N VAL A 36 -1.42 -29.95 -4.73
CA VAL A 36 -1.62 -29.86 -6.19
C VAL A 36 -2.89 -29.07 -6.51
N ILE A 37 -4.00 -29.30 -5.80
CA ILE A 37 -5.24 -28.52 -5.97
C ILE A 37 -4.99 -27.05 -5.63
N LEU A 38 -4.30 -26.76 -4.53
CA LEU A 38 -3.96 -25.39 -4.14
C LEU A 38 -3.04 -24.73 -5.18
N MET A 39 -2.03 -25.45 -5.68
CA MET A 39 -1.14 -25.01 -6.77
C MET A 39 -1.89 -24.81 -8.09
N MET A 40 -2.88 -25.64 -8.40
CA MET A 40 -3.75 -25.44 -9.57
C MET A 40 -4.69 -24.26 -9.37
N MET A 41 -5.22 -24.02 -8.16
CA MET A 41 -6.07 -22.86 -7.88
C MET A 41 -5.28 -21.55 -7.91
N LEU A 42 -4.08 -21.52 -7.31
CA LEU A 42 -3.15 -20.40 -7.39
C LEU A 42 -2.64 -20.21 -8.82
N GLY A 43 -2.28 -21.30 -9.51
CA GLY A 43 -1.91 -21.31 -10.91
C GLY A 43 -3.04 -20.79 -11.80
N LEU A 44 -4.29 -21.19 -11.59
CA LEU A 44 -5.44 -20.67 -12.33
C LEU A 44 -5.74 -19.21 -11.99
N ALA A 45 -5.49 -18.77 -10.75
CA ALA A 45 -5.61 -17.37 -10.34
C ALA A 45 -4.52 -16.48 -10.95
N VAL A 46 -3.30 -17.01 -11.15
CA VAL A 46 -2.15 -16.32 -11.72
C VAL A 46 -2.13 -16.39 -13.26
N PHE A 47 -2.49 -17.54 -13.85
CA PHE A 47 -2.51 -17.77 -15.31
C PHE A 47 -3.80 -17.32 -16.00
N LYS A 48 -4.92 -17.13 -15.28
CA LYS A 48 -5.99 -16.27 -15.80
C LYS A 48 -5.53 -14.82 -15.76
N ARG A 49 -4.72 -14.45 -16.75
CA ARG A 49 -4.81 -13.10 -17.30
C ARG A 49 -6.29 -12.82 -17.59
N PRO A 50 -6.81 -11.62 -17.33
CA PRO A 50 -8.18 -11.27 -17.66
C PRO A 50 -8.31 -11.19 -19.18
N LYS A 51 -8.50 -12.32 -19.85
CA LYS A 51 -9.19 -12.32 -21.13
C LYS A 51 -10.65 -12.13 -20.79
N SER A 52 -11.17 -10.95 -21.14
CA SER A 52 -12.59 -10.63 -21.05
C SER A 52 -13.40 -11.59 -21.92
N VAL A 53 -13.87 -12.68 -21.30
CA VAL A 53 -15.02 -13.39 -21.83
C VAL A 53 -16.22 -12.47 -21.57
N ARG A 54 -16.72 -11.85 -22.63
CA ARG A 54 -17.98 -11.09 -22.62
C ARG A 54 -19.10 -12.01 -22.12
N LEU A 55 -19.47 -11.86 -20.85
CA LEU A 55 -20.78 -12.28 -20.34
C LEU A 55 -21.65 -11.03 -20.30
N GLY A 56 -22.70 -11.04 -21.12
CA GLY A 56 -23.63 -9.93 -21.23
C GLY A 56 -24.41 -9.70 -19.93
N LYS A 57 -24.63 -8.41 -19.65
CA LYS A 57 -25.73 -7.83 -18.84
C LYS A 57 -26.18 -8.66 -17.62
N ALA A 58 -25.36 -8.70 -16.57
CA ALA A 58 -25.79 -8.64 -15.17
C ALA A 58 -24.55 -8.40 -14.31
N GLY A 59 -24.56 -7.33 -13.51
CA GLY A 59 -23.42 -6.88 -12.72
C GLY A 59 -23.11 -7.80 -11.54
N SER A 60 -21.82 -8.05 -11.34
CA SER A 60 -21.12 -8.15 -10.04
C SER A 60 -19.77 -8.84 -10.25
N GLY A 61 -18.75 -8.05 -10.59
CA GLY A 61 -17.37 -8.50 -10.52
C GLY A 61 -16.95 -8.60 -9.05
N VAL A 62 -17.10 -9.77 -8.44
CA VAL A 62 -16.54 -10.01 -7.10
C VAL A 62 -15.02 -10.03 -7.23
N SER A 63 -14.35 -9.04 -6.63
CA SER A 63 -12.90 -8.89 -6.63
C SER A 63 -12.19 -10.18 -6.18
N LEU A 64 -11.09 -10.53 -6.85
CA LEU A 64 -10.18 -11.63 -6.47
C LEU A 64 -9.79 -11.57 -4.99
N HIS A 65 -9.77 -10.35 -4.42
CA HIS A 65 -9.52 -10.13 -3.00
C HIS A 65 -10.57 -10.79 -2.10
N VAL A 66 -11.86 -10.73 -2.47
CA VAL A 66 -12.98 -11.38 -1.75
C VAL A 66 -12.87 -12.91 -1.88
N TRP A 67 -12.46 -13.41 -3.05
CA TRP A 67 -12.21 -14.84 -3.25
C TRP A 67 -11.07 -15.37 -2.37
N VAL A 68 -9.95 -14.66 -2.29
CA VAL A 68 -8.78 -15.10 -1.51
C VAL A 68 -8.99 -14.91 0.00
N THR A 69 -9.65 -13.83 0.43
CA THR A 69 -9.82 -13.54 1.87
C THR A 69 -10.98 -14.28 2.53
N LEU A 70 -12.06 -14.63 1.82
CA LEU A 70 -13.23 -15.27 2.42
C LEU A 70 -13.42 -16.73 1.99
N LEU A 71 -13.16 -17.08 0.73
CA LEU A 71 -13.43 -18.44 0.23
C LEU A 71 -12.28 -19.41 0.50
N LEU A 72 -11.02 -18.94 0.51
CA LEU A 72 -9.86 -19.82 0.78
C LEU A 72 -9.82 -20.32 2.24
N PRO A 73 -9.98 -19.48 3.27
CA PRO A 73 -10.03 -19.97 4.66
C PRO A 73 -11.23 -20.87 4.92
N ASN A 74 -12.36 -20.61 4.25
CA ASN A 74 -13.57 -21.40 4.38
C ASN A 74 -13.46 -22.77 3.71
N ALA A 75 -12.84 -22.84 2.52
CA ALA A 75 -12.53 -24.11 1.85
C ALA A 75 -11.56 -24.95 2.67
N VAL A 76 -10.55 -24.34 3.30
CA VAL A 76 -9.62 -25.01 4.21
C VAL A 76 -10.36 -25.53 5.46
N MET A 77 -11.22 -24.71 6.09
CA MET A 77 -12.06 -25.13 7.22
C MET A 77 -13.00 -26.29 6.88
N HIS A 78 -13.66 -26.27 5.71
CA HIS A 78 -14.53 -27.36 5.27
C HIS A 78 -13.75 -28.63 4.91
N ALA A 79 -12.56 -28.51 4.32
CA ALA A 79 -11.67 -29.65 4.07
C ALA A 79 -11.18 -30.28 5.37
N CYS A 80 -10.77 -29.46 6.35
CA CYS A 80 -10.35 -29.91 7.68
C CYS A 80 -11.52 -30.54 8.47
N GLY A 81 -12.73 -29.94 8.41
CA GLY A 81 -13.93 -30.49 9.03
C GLY A 81 -14.39 -31.80 8.39
N GLY A 82 -14.31 -31.91 7.06
CA GLY A 82 -14.57 -33.16 6.33
C GLY A 82 -13.57 -34.26 6.67
N LEU A 83 -12.28 -33.92 6.78
CA LEU A 83 -11.22 -34.83 7.24
C LEU A 83 -11.45 -35.34 8.66
N LEU A 84 -11.88 -34.46 9.58
CA LEU A 84 -12.25 -34.83 10.95
C LEU A 84 -13.47 -35.76 10.99
N ILE A 85 -14.48 -35.53 10.15
CA ILE A 85 -15.69 -36.37 10.04
C ILE A 85 -15.38 -37.74 9.42
N VAL A 86 -14.41 -37.82 8.50
CA VAL A 86 -13.96 -39.08 7.89
C VAL A 86 -13.02 -39.87 8.81
N ALA A 87 -12.24 -39.18 9.64
CA ALA A 87 -11.32 -39.81 10.59
C ALA A 87 -12.01 -40.31 11.86
N ALA A 88 -13.08 -39.65 12.32
CA ALA A 88 -13.80 -40.00 13.55
C ALA A 88 -14.36 -41.45 13.58
N PRO A 89 -14.93 -42.01 12.49
CA PRO A 89 -15.35 -43.41 12.44
C PRO A 89 -14.21 -44.42 12.64
N GLN A 90 -12.99 -44.13 12.16
CA GLN A 90 -11.85 -45.02 12.33
C GLN A 90 -11.35 -45.03 13.78
N TYR A 91 -11.49 -43.91 14.49
CA TYR A 91 -11.18 -43.80 15.92
C TYR A 91 -12.21 -44.54 16.81
N ILE A 92 -13.48 -44.56 16.40
CA ILE A 92 -14.56 -45.29 17.08
C ILE A 92 -14.39 -46.82 16.89
N VAL A 93 -13.97 -47.24 15.70
CA VAL A 93 -13.68 -48.65 15.40
C VAL A 93 -12.40 -49.13 16.10
N SER A 94 -11.35 -48.31 16.18
CA SER A 94 -10.13 -48.66 16.93
C SER A 94 -10.35 -48.74 18.45
N ALA A 95 -11.40 -48.09 18.96
CA ALA A 95 -11.82 -48.16 20.36
C ALA A 95 -12.76 -49.34 20.68
N GLY A 96 -13.02 -50.23 19.71
CA GLY A 96 -13.82 -51.45 19.91
C GLY A 96 -15.34 -51.23 19.97
N MET A 97 -15.84 -50.03 19.62
CA MET A 97 -17.26 -49.69 19.72
C MET A 97 -17.94 -49.68 18.33
N GLY A 98 -18.32 -50.87 17.84
CA GLY A 98 -19.23 -51.04 16.70
C GLY A 98 -18.54 -51.27 15.33
N GLY A 99 -19.26 -51.95 14.43
CA GLY A 99 -18.74 -52.40 13.15
C GLY A 99 -18.63 -51.29 12.09
N ALA A 100 -17.49 -51.23 11.39
CA ALA A 100 -17.12 -50.22 10.39
C ALA A 100 -18.19 -49.93 9.31
N GLY A 101 -19.00 -50.94 8.95
CA GLY A 101 -20.09 -50.78 7.98
C GLY A 101 -21.20 -49.84 8.43
N SER A 102 -21.52 -49.79 9.74
CA SER A 102 -22.58 -48.94 10.28
C SER A 102 -22.15 -47.47 10.41
N ALA A 103 -20.90 -47.22 10.81
CA ALA A 103 -20.34 -45.87 10.92
C ALA A 103 -20.11 -45.22 9.55
N GLY A 104 -19.66 -46.00 8.55
CA GLY A 104 -19.55 -45.54 7.16
C GLY A 104 -20.89 -45.20 6.53
N LEU A 105 -21.95 -45.96 6.84
CA LEU A 105 -23.29 -45.70 6.33
C LEU A 105 -23.90 -44.43 6.94
N VAL A 106 -23.69 -44.17 8.23
CA VAL A 106 -24.16 -42.95 8.91
C VAL A 106 -23.41 -41.71 8.41
N ALA A 107 -22.08 -41.77 8.30
CA ALA A 107 -21.28 -40.66 7.77
C ALA A 107 -21.58 -40.38 6.30
N GLY A 108 -21.75 -41.42 5.48
CA GLY A 108 -22.13 -41.30 4.07
C GLY A 108 -23.55 -40.74 3.87
N SER A 109 -24.51 -41.17 4.70
CA SER A 109 -25.90 -40.66 4.64
C SER A 109 -25.98 -39.20 5.09
N PHE A 110 -25.20 -38.81 6.10
CA PHE A 110 -25.14 -37.44 6.59
C PHE A 110 -24.47 -36.50 5.57
N GLY A 111 -23.35 -36.94 4.98
CA GLY A 111 -22.65 -36.20 3.91
C GLY A 111 -23.52 -36.02 2.66
N LEU A 112 -24.22 -37.08 2.23
CA LEU A 112 -25.14 -37.01 1.08
C LEU A 112 -26.34 -36.11 1.38
N GLY A 113 -26.91 -36.19 2.60
CA GLY A 113 -28.00 -35.32 3.05
C GLY A 113 -27.62 -33.83 3.06
N LEU A 114 -26.41 -33.49 3.50
CA LEU A 114 -25.91 -32.11 3.51
C LEU A 114 -25.67 -31.57 2.08
N VAL A 115 -25.17 -32.41 1.18
CA VAL A 115 -24.98 -32.04 -0.24
C VAL A 115 -26.32 -31.84 -0.94
N VAL A 116 -27.29 -32.74 -0.72
CA VAL A 116 -28.64 -32.63 -1.31
C VAL A 116 -29.39 -31.43 -0.74
N ALA A 117 -29.33 -31.20 0.57
CA ALA A 117 -29.97 -30.04 1.20
C ALA A 117 -29.41 -28.71 0.67
N ASN A 118 -28.09 -28.61 0.48
CA ASN A 118 -27.47 -27.42 -0.09
C ASN A 118 -27.82 -27.21 -1.57
N LEU A 119 -27.88 -28.28 -2.38
CA LEU A 119 -28.28 -28.19 -3.78
C LEU A 119 -29.76 -27.83 -3.95
N VAL A 120 -30.64 -28.34 -3.09
CA VAL A 120 -32.08 -28.03 -3.08
C VAL A 120 -32.33 -26.60 -2.57
N ALA A 121 -31.63 -26.16 -1.52
CA ALA A 121 -31.68 -24.78 -1.02
C ALA A 121 -31.18 -23.78 -2.07
N PHE A 122 -30.12 -24.12 -2.81
CA PHE A 122 -29.61 -23.29 -3.92
C PHE A 122 -30.60 -23.16 -5.07
N LYS A 123 -31.35 -24.24 -5.39
CA LYS A 123 -32.34 -24.26 -6.48
C LYS A 123 -33.68 -23.62 -6.09
N LEU A 124 -34.08 -23.70 -4.81
CA LEU A 124 -35.28 -23.06 -4.29
C LEU A 124 -35.04 -21.57 -3.98
N GLY A 125 -33.82 -21.20 -3.59
CA GLY A 125 -33.41 -19.81 -3.32
C GLY A 125 -33.49 -18.89 -4.54
N SER A 126 -33.51 -19.45 -5.74
CA SER A 126 -33.74 -18.71 -6.98
C SER A 126 -35.21 -18.51 -7.34
N VAL A 127 -36.17 -19.04 -6.56
CA VAL A 127 -37.59 -19.09 -6.95
C VAL A 127 -38.57 -18.64 -5.84
N LEU A 128 -38.21 -18.75 -4.56
CA LEU A 128 -39.13 -18.47 -3.44
C LEU A 128 -38.79 -17.19 -2.65
N HIS A 129 -39.83 -16.55 -2.12
CA HIS A 129 -39.72 -15.34 -1.29
C HIS A 129 -39.01 -15.61 0.05
N PRO A 130 -38.12 -14.72 0.55
CA PRO A 130 -37.25 -14.97 1.71
C PRO A 130 -37.95 -15.39 3.01
N TRP A 131 -39.16 -14.90 3.27
CA TRP A 131 -39.95 -15.30 4.44
C TRP A 131 -40.42 -16.76 4.40
N LEU A 132 -40.70 -17.31 3.21
CA LEU A 132 -41.11 -18.71 3.05
C LEU A 132 -39.94 -19.67 3.29
N MET A 133 -38.72 -19.23 2.97
CA MET A 133 -37.47 -19.95 3.24
C MET A 133 -37.22 -20.14 4.74
N CYS A 134 -37.52 -19.13 5.56
CA CYS A 134 -37.42 -19.24 7.02
C CYS A 134 -38.37 -20.29 7.59
N ILE A 135 -39.60 -20.36 7.07
CA ILE A 135 -40.61 -21.35 7.50
C ILE A 135 -40.19 -22.76 7.08
N VAL A 136 -39.69 -22.94 5.85
CA VAL A 136 -39.22 -24.24 5.36
C VAL A 136 -37.96 -24.70 6.12
N ALA A 137 -37.00 -23.82 6.38
CA ALA A 137 -35.79 -24.14 7.14
C ALA A 137 -36.12 -24.49 8.61
N ALA A 138 -37.00 -23.73 9.25
CA ALA A 138 -37.47 -24.01 10.61
C ALA A 138 -38.24 -25.34 10.69
N ALA A 139 -39.15 -25.61 9.74
CA ALA A 139 -39.90 -26.85 9.66
C ALA A 139 -39.00 -28.07 9.40
N THR A 140 -37.98 -27.92 8.53
CA THR A 140 -37.02 -29.00 8.21
C THR A 140 -36.12 -29.30 9.42
N GLY A 141 -35.68 -28.27 10.16
CA GLY A 141 -34.94 -28.44 11.42
C GLY A 141 -35.79 -29.12 12.51
N LEU A 142 -37.06 -28.71 12.66
CA LEU A 142 -38.01 -29.31 13.61
C LEU A 142 -38.36 -30.77 13.25
N MET A 143 -38.54 -31.09 11.97
CA MET A 143 -38.79 -32.47 11.52
C MET A 143 -37.54 -33.36 11.64
N GLY A 144 -36.34 -32.82 11.44
CA GLY A 144 -35.08 -33.55 11.65
C GLY A 144 -34.84 -33.88 13.12
N VAL A 145 -35.09 -32.93 14.02
CA VAL A 145 -35.00 -33.15 15.48
C VAL A 145 -36.14 -34.08 15.95
N GLY A 146 -37.37 -33.88 15.47
CA GLY A 146 -38.52 -34.71 15.83
C GLY A 146 -38.41 -36.16 15.33
N GLY A 147 -37.90 -36.37 14.12
CA GLY A 147 -37.70 -37.70 13.52
C GLY A 147 -36.57 -38.50 14.18
N LEU A 148 -35.46 -37.85 14.56
CA LEU A 148 -34.37 -38.51 15.27
C LEU A 148 -34.73 -38.81 16.73
N VAL A 149 -35.45 -37.89 17.39
CA VAL A 149 -35.85 -38.07 18.80
C VAL A 149 -36.97 -39.11 18.91
N LEU A 150 -38.00 -39.09 18.06
CA LEU A 150 -39.04 -40.13 18.10
C LEU A 150 -38.54 -41.49 17.59
N GLY A 151 -37.69 -41.53 16.55
CA GLY A 151 -37.15 -42.77 16.01
C GLY A 151 -36.19 -43.48 16.97
N GLY A 152 -35.33 -42.71 17.65
CA GLY A 152 -34.38 -43.23 18.64
C GLY A 152 -35.01 -43.60 19.99
N VAL A 153 -36.12 -42.96 20.39
CA VAL A 153 -36.82 -43.25 21.65
C VAL A 153 -37.70 -44.51 21.55
N LEU A 154 -38.19 -44.87 20.36
CA LEU A 154 -39.16 -45.96 20.20
C LEU A 154 -38.56 -47.32 19.76
N THR A 155 -37.28 -47.40 19.38
CA THR A 155 -36.74 -48.63 18.74
C THR A 155 -35.44 -49.21 19.30
N ALA A 156 -34.75 -48.55 20.26
CA ALA A 156 -33.44 -49.00 20.74
C ALA A 156 -33.48 -49.64 22.15
N PRO A 157 -32.86 -50.82 22.37
CA PRO A 157 -32.78 -51.45 23.69
C PRO A 157 -31.83 -50.72 24.65
N PRO A 158 -31.96 -50.95 25.99
CA PRO A 158 -31.45 -50.06 27.04
C PRO A 158 -29.94 -49.74 27.10
N PRO A 159 -28.98 -50.57 26.64
CA PRO A 159 -27.57 -50.24 26.83
C PRO A 159 -27.00 -49.27 25.78
N LEU A 160 -27.76 -48.90 24.74
CA LEU A 160 -27.31 -47.99 23.67
C LEU A 160 -28.13 -46.70 23.67
N ARG A 161 -28.04 -45.97 24.78
CA ARG A 161 -28.67 -44.66 24.93
C ARG A 161 -27.65 -43.56 24.62
N LEU A 162 -27.35 -43.41 23.33
CA LEU A 162 -26.44 -42.42 22.74
C LEU A 162 -27.14 -41.04 22.63
N TYR A 163 -27.56 -40.47 23.76
CA TYR A 163 -28.40 -39.27 23.77
C TYR A 163 -27.63 -37.95 23.55
N GLY A 164 -26.31 -37.92 23.80
CA GLY A 164 -25.51 -36.68 23.67
C GLY A 164 -25.10 -36.32 22.24
N LEU A 165 -24.65 -37.30 21.47
CA LEU A 165 -24.05 -37.08 20.13
C LEU A 165 -25.10 -36.77 19.05
N ALA A 166 -26.27 -37.42 19.12
CA ALA A 166 -27.38 -37.15 18.22
C ALA A 166 -28.02 -35.77 18.49
N GLY A 167 -28.12 -35.37 19.76
CA GLY A 167 -28.56 -34.03 20.16
C GLY A 167 -27.59 -32.93 19.71
N ALA A 168 -26.29 -33.16 19.86
CA ALA A 168 -25.25 -32.23 19.40
C ALA A 168 -25.24 -32.08 17.87
N ALA A 169 -25.37 -33.18 17.12
CA ALA A 169 -25.44 -33.15 15.65
C ALA A 169 -26.70 -32.41 15.16
N GLY A 170 -27.85 -32.59 15.83
CA GLY A 170 -29.08 -31.86 15.54
C GLY A 170 -28.97 -30.35 15.81
N LEU A 171 -28.31 -29.95 16.90
CA LEU A 171 -28.09 -28.54 17.25
C LEU A 171 -27.07 -27.86 16.32
N VAL A 172 -26.01 -28.56 15.93
CA VAL A 172 -25.02 -28.05 14.95
C VAL A 172 -25.68 -27.87 13.57
N GLY A 173 -26.52 -28.82 13.15
CA GLY A 173 -27.31 -28.70 11.91
C GLY A 173 -28.32 -27.54 11.95
N PHE A 174 -28.94 -27.28 13.10
CA PHE A 174 -29.84 -26.15 13.30
C PHE A 174 -29.10 -24.80 13.25
N ALA A 175 -27.94 -24.70 13.91
CA ALA A 175 -27.09 -23.51 13.89
C ALA A 175 -26.54 -23.21 12.48
N GLN A 176 -26.15 -24.24 11.72
CA GLN A 176 -25.72 -24.10 10.34
C GLN A 176 -26.84 -23.68 9.38
N SER A 177 -28.07 -24.17 9.61
CA SER A 177 -29.23 -23.77 8.82
C SER A 177 -29.60 -22.30 9.04
N LEU A 178 -29.52 -21.81 10.28
CA LEU A 178 -29.69 -20.39 10.62
C LEU A 178 -28.60 -19.50 9.99
N HIS A 179 -27.35 -19.99 9.94
CA HIS A 179 -26.24 -19.28 9.30
C HIS A 179 -26.46 -19.10 7.79
N VAL A 180 -26.94 -20.13 7.09
CA VAL A 180 -27.26 -20.05 5.65
C VAL A 180 -28.37 -19.02 5.40
N VAL A 181 -29.42 -19.00 6.22
CA VAL A 181 -30.53 -18.04 6.14
C VAL A 181 -30.08 -16.60 6.40
N ALA A 182 -29.29 -16.35 7.44
CA ALA A 182 -28.74 -15.03 7.75
C ALA A 182 -27.85 -14.48 6.61
N ARG A 183 -27.09 -15.36 5.95
CA ARG A 183 -26.29 -15.03 4.77
C ARG A 183 -27.14 -14.71 3.55
N THR A 184 -28.28 -15.38 3.36
CA THR A 184 -29.17 -15.14 2.22
C THR A 184 -29.89 -13.79 2.36
N PHE A 185 -30.26 -13.40 3.58
CA PHE A 185 -30.77 -12.06 3.90
C PHE A 185 -29.75 -10.95 3.58
N TYR A 186 -28.48 -11.16 3.93
CA TYR A 186 -27.40 -10.19 3.68
C TYR A 186 -27.08 -10.00 2.19
N GLN A 187 -27.32 -11.01 1.35
CA GLN A 187 -27.13 -10.88 -0.10
C GLN A 187 -28.33 -10.21 -0.80
N ALA A 188 -29.46 -10.05 -0.10
CA ALA A 188 -30.69 -9.50 -0.66
C ALA A 188 -30.90 -8.00 -0.35
N GLU A 189 -30.28 -7.44 0.70
CA GLU A 189 -30.33 -6.00 1.02
C GLU A 189 -28.95 -5.35 0.86
N GLU A 190 -28.78 -4.57 -0.21
CA GLU A 190 -27.70 -3.59 -0.33
C GLU A 190 -28.04 -2.35 0.51
N VAL A 191 -27.14 -1.99 1.43
CA VAL A 191 -26.86 -0.66 2.05
C VAL A 191 -26.89 -0.67 3.59
N GLY A 192 -25.74 -0.25 4.16
CA GLY A 192 -25.62 0.62 5.33
C GLY A 192 -25.91 0.03 6.71
N ASP A 193 -24.88 -0.15 7.53
CA ASP A 193 -24.92 -0.25 9.01
C ASP A 193 -25.34 -1.56 9.70
N GLY A 194 -25.74 -2.61 8.97
CA GLY A 194 -26.06 -3.92 9.58
C GLY A 194 -24.87 -4.78 10.04
N GLN A 195 -23.62 -4.43 9.70
CA GLN A 195 -22.45 -5.32 9.89
C GLN A 195 -22.12 -5.63 11.35
N ALA A 196 -22.26 -4.66 12.26
CA ALA A 196 -21.91 -4.84 13.66
C ALA A 196 -22.93 -5.74 14.38
N PHE A 197 -24.22 -5.59 14.06
CA PHE A 197 -25.28 -6.39 14.65
C PHE A 197 -25.20 -7.86 14.23
N VAL A 198 -25.00 -8.13 12.93
CA VAL A 198 -24.89 -9.51 12.41
C VAL A 198 -23.59 -10.18 12.86
N SER A 199 -22.46 -9.46 12.90
CA SER A 199 -21.20 -9.98 13.46
C SER A 199 -21.30 -10.31 14.95
N GLY A 200 -21.99 -9.44 15.72
CA GLY A 200 -22.29 -9.67 17.13
C GLY A 200 -23.21 -10.88 17.34
N TRP A 201 -24.22 -11.05 16.48
CA TRP A 201 -25.16 -12.17 16.57
C TRP A 201 -24.54 -13.51 16.16
N VAL A 202 -23.69 -13.52 15.12
CA VAL A 202 -22.88 -14.69 14.69
C VAL A 202 -21.85 -15.07 15.76
N SER A 203 -21.24 -14.08 16.41
CA SER A 203 -20.36 -14.35 17.56
C SER A 203 -21.13 -14.93 18.74
N ALA A 204 -22.31 -14.39 19.06
CA ALA A 204 -23.16 -14.90 20.14
C ALA A 204 -23.64 -16.33 19.88
N SER A 205 -24.05 -16.67 18.64
CA SER A 205 -24.48 -18.04 18.30
C SER A 205 -23.33 -19.05 18.36
N ASN A 206 -22.12 -18.65 17.95
CA ASN A 206 -20.93 -19.49 18.06
C ASN A 206 -20.49 -19.67 19.52
N ILE A 207 -20.58 -18.63 20.34
CA ILE A 207 -20.31 -18.70 21.78
C ILE A 207 -21.30 -19.65 22.47
N VAL A 208 -22.59 -19.57 22.16
CA VAL A 208 -23.62 -20.47 22.72
C VAL A 208 -23.42 -21.90 22.23
N GLY A 209 -23.07 -22.11 20.96
CA GLY A 209 -22.77 -23.44 20.41
C GLY A 209 -21.53 -24.09 21.03
N ILE A 210 -20.47 -23.31 21.25
CA ILE A 210 -19.23 -23.77 21.89
C ILE A 210 -19.43 -23.98 23.40
N ALA A 211 -20.16 -23.10 24.08
CA ALA A 211 -20.47 -23.25 25.51
C ALA A 211 -21.40 -24.43 25.78
N ALA A 212 -22.38 -24.68 24.91
CA ALA A 212 -23.24 -25.87 25.00
C ALA A 212 -22.47 -27.16 24.67
N ALA A 213 -21.57 -27.13 23.67
CA ALA A 213 -20.67 -28.24 23.39
C ALA A 213 -19.73 -28.51 24.57
N ALA A 214 -19.15 -27.48 25.19
CA ALA A 214 -18.28 -27.56 26.37
C ALA A 214 -19.03 -28.04 27.62
N PHE A 215 -20.28 -27.59 27.84
CA PHE A 215 -21.12 -28.00 28.96
C PHE A 215 -21.65 -29.43 28.84
N VAL A 216 -21.93 -29.89 27.62
CA VAL A 216 -22.33 -31.29 27.36
C VAL A 216 -21.10 -32.22 27.38
N THR A 217 -19.90 -31.71 27.08
CA THR A 217 -18.63 -32.47 27.13
C THR A 217 -17.92 -32.42 28.49
N SER A 218 -18.33 -31.53 29.42
CA SER A 218 -17.78 -31.46 30.79
C SER A 218 -18.13 -32.64 31.69
N PHE A 219 -18.78 -33.68 31.15
CA PHE A 219 -19.06 -34.94 31.85
C PHE A 219 -18.00 -36.04 31.62
N VAL A 220 -16.90 -35.79 30.90
CA VAL A 220 -15.82 -36.77 30.68
C VAL A 220 -14.41 -36.13 30.68
N ASP A 221 -13.54 -36.72 31.51
CA ASP A 221 -12.06 -36.67 31.66
C ASP A 221 -11.24 -35.41 31.27
N CYS A 222 -10.61 -34.76 32.26
CA CYS A 222 -10.03 -33.39 32.20
C CYS A 222 -8.75 -33.22 31.37
N THR A 223 -7.92 -34.25 31.20
CA THR A 223 -6.52 -34.08 30.76
C THR A 223 -6.36 -33.90 29.25
N VAL A 224 -7.24 -34.51 28.44
CA VAL A 224 -7.28 -34.35 26.98
C VAL A 224 -7.82 -32.96 26.59
N TYR A 225 -8.69 -32.38 27.43
CA TYR A 225 -9.32 -31.09 27.15
C TYR A 225 -8.48 -29.87 27.52
N THR A 226 -7.56 -29.96 28.49
CA THR A 226 -6.57 -28.88 28.70
C THR A 226 -5.72 -28.68 27.44
N ASN A 227 -5.34 -29.78 26.79
CA ASN A 227 -4.57 -29.76 25.55
C ASN A 227 -5.39 -29.29 24.34
N LEU A 228 -6.67 -29.69 24.23
CA LEU A 228 -7.58 -29.16 23.21
C LEU A 228 -7.89 -27.66 23.45
N GLY A 229 -7.97 -27.23 24.70
CA GLY A 229 -8.11 -25.83 25.11
C GLY A 229 -6.89 -24.99 24.74
N PHE A 230 -5.67 -25.54 24.83
CA PHE A 230 -4.45 -24.89 24.33
C PHE A 230 -4.39 -24.85 22.80
N LEU A 231 -4.89 -25.86 22.09
CA LEU A 231 -4.95 -25.91 20.62
C LEU A 231 -6.00 -24.96 20.05
N CYS A 232 -7.20 -24.95 20.64
CA CYS A 232 -8.26 -23.99 20.34
C CYS A 232 -7.85 -22.58 20.80
N GLY A 233 -7.11 -22.45 21.90
CA GLY A 233 -6.50 -21.20 22.36
C GLY A 233 -5.43 -20.67 21.40
N GLY A 234 -4.59 -21.53 20.85
CA GLY A 234 -3.60 -21.18 19.83
C GLY A 234 -4.24 -20.79 18.49
N GLY A 235 -5.26 -21.54 18.04
CA GLY A 235 -6.08 -21.17 16.88
C GLY A 235 -6.86 -19.87 17.09
N PHE A 236 -7.39 -19.66 18.29
CA PHE A 236 -8.04 -18.42 18.71
C PHE A 236 -7.06 -17.25 18.76
N LEU A 237 -5.83 -17.42 19.26
CA LEU A 237 -4.79 -16.38 19.28
C LEU A 237 -4.30 -16.04 17.87
N LEU A 238 -4.20 -17.02 16.98
CA LEU A 238 -3.88 -16.80 15.56
C LEU A 238 -5.01 -16.02 14.86
N TYR A 239 -6.26 -16.42 15.09
CA TYR A 239 -7.44 -15.77 14.52
C TYR A 239 -7.69 -14.38 15.12
N ALA A 240 -7.51 -14.22 16.43
CA ALA A 240 -7.58 -12.95 17.14
C ALA A 240 -6.42 -12.04 16.75
N GLY A 241 -5.23 -12.56 16.49
CA GLY A 241 -4.10 -11.81 15.94
C GLY A 241 -4.37 -11.30 14.53
N LEU A 242 -4.95 -12.13 13.66
CA LEU A 242 -5.42 -11.75 12.32
C LEU A 242 -6.54 -10.70 12.38
N ILE A 243 -7.54 -10.89 13.25
CA ILE A 243 -8.61 -9.90 13.46
C ILE A 243 -8.04 -8.62 14.07
N LEU A 244 -7.14 -8.67 15.03
CA LEU A 244 -6.53 -7.50 15.63
C LEU A 244 -5.70 -6.73 14.59
N LEU A 245 -4.94 -7.41 13.73
CA LEU A 245 -4.23 -6.78 12.61
C LEU A 245 -5.20 -6.10 11.63
N LEU A 246 -6.31 -6.75 11.28
CA LEU A 246 -7.33 -6.20 10.38
C LEU A 246 -8.17 -5.08 11.01
N THR A 247 -8.42 -5.16 12.32
CA THR A 247 -9.23 -4.21 13.09
C THR A 247 -8.41 -2.99 13.48
N CYS A 248 -7.13 -3.15 13.86
CA CYS A 248 -6.20 -2.04 14.04
C CYS A 248 -6.02 -1.27 12.73
N ARG A 249 -5.92 -1.96 11.58
CA ARG A 249 -5.89 -1.32 10.25
C ARG A 249 -7.13 -0.46 10.01
N ARG A 250 -8.33 -0.95 10.32
CA ARG A 250 -9.59 -0.19 10.14
C ARG A 250 -9.80 0.90 11.19
N ALA A 251 -9.44 0.66 12.44
CA ALA A 251 -9.55 1.64 13.53
C ALA A 251 -8.59 2.81 13.33
N LEU A 252 -7.41 2.57 12.74
CA LEU A 252 -6.49 3.62 12.34
C LEU A 252 -7.04 4.45 11.17
N GLN A 253 -7.65 3.80 10.16
CA GLN A 253 -8.36 4.50 9.07
C GLN A 253 -9.57 5.32 9.58
N GLY A 254 -10.29 4.83 10.59
CA GLY A 254 -11.43 5.53 11.19
C GLY A 254 -11.02 6.69 12.11
N ARG A 255 -9.94 6.54 12.89
CA ARG A 255 -9.42 7.62 13.75
C ARG A 255 -8.83 8.77 12.94
N GLU A 256 -8.27 8.52 11.77
CA GLU A 256 -7.89 9.60 10.85
C GLU A 256 -9.11 10.36 10.34
N MET A 257 -10.22 9.69 9.98
CA MET A 257 -11.46 10.38 9.58
C MET A 257 -12.12 11.15 10.73
N GLN A 258 -12.20 10.60 11.95
CA GLN A 258 -12.78 11.31 13.10
C GLN A 258 -11.91 12.47 13.61
N LYS A 259 -10.58 12.37 13.50
CA LYS A 259 -9.69 13.48 13.82
C LYS A 259 -9.87 14.63 12.80
N LEU A 260 -10.09 14.31 11.53
CA LEU A 260 -10.42 15.28 10.49
C LEU A 260 -11.80 15.94 10.68
N GLU A 261 -12.80 15.20 11.15
CA GLU A 261 -14.13 15.75 11.46
C GLU A 261 -14.13 16.62 12.74
N SER A 262 -13.44 16.20 13.80
CA SER A 262 -13.36 16.97 15.05
C SER A 262 -12.50 18.24 14.93
N GLU A 263 -11.44 18.23 14.11
CA GLU A 263 -10.67 19.45 13.78
C GLU A 263 -11.44 20.39 12.83
N SER A 264 -12.39 19.86 12.05
CA SER A 264 -13.32 20.66 11.22
C SER A 264 -14.39 21.35 12.08
N GLU A 265 -14.99 20.66 13.07
CA GLU A 265 -16.01 21.23 13.95
C GLU A 265 -15.45 22.24 14.98
N ALA A 266 -14.22 22.05 15.47
CA ALA A 266 -13.57 22.96 16.43
C ALA A 266 -13.18 24.33 15.84
N SER A 267 -13.35 24.54 14.53
CA SER A 267 -12.96 25.78 13.82
C SER A 267 -14.11 26.75 13.54
N THR A 268 -15.33 26.48 14.02
CA THR A 268 -16.45 27.43 13.90
C THR A 268 -16.54 28.34 15.14
N PRO A 269 -16.32 29.66 15.01
CA PRO A 269 -16.50 30.58 16.13
C PRO A 269 -18.00 30.79 16.42
N PRO A 270 -18.40 30.99 17.69
CA PRO A 270 -19.80 31.26 18.01
C PRO A 270 -20.23 32.61 17.43
N PRO A 271 -21.48 32.74 16.96
CA PRO A 271 -21.93 33.98 16.34
C PRO A 271 -22.24 35.01 17.44
N GLY A 272 -21.52 36.13 17.41
CA GLY A 272 -21.97 37.38 18.02
C GLY A 272 -20.96 38.05 18.92
N LEU A 273 -20.34 39.11 18.40
CA LEU A 273 -20.27 40.43 19.06
C LEU A 273 -19.65 41.42 18.09
N CYS A 274 -20.50 42.30 17.55
CA CYS A 274 -20.09 43.51 16.85
C CYS A 274 -19.33 44.43 17.81
N MET A 275 -18.15 44.90 17.42
CA MET A 275 -17.52 46.08 18.03
C MET A 275 -16.86 46.91 16.91
N GLU A 276 -17.22 48.19 16.95
CA GLU A 276 -16.91 49.23 15.98
C GLU A 276 -15.44 49.65 15.95
N GLU A 277 -15.09 50.16 14.78
CA GLU A 277 -13.93 50.91 14.36
C GLU A 277 -13.82 52.27 15.09
N LYS A 278 -12.68 52.53 15.76
CA LYS A 278 -12.04 53.85 15.84
C LYS A 278 -10.71 53.82 16.60
N ASP A 279 -9.84 54.73 16.17
CA ASP A 279 -8.62 55.23 16.83
C ASP A 279 -7.34 54.40 16.69
N LEU A 280 -6.54 54.71 15.66
CA LEU A 280 -5.08 54.86 15.82
C LEU A 280 -4.44 55.70 14.70
N GLU A 281 -4.75 56.99 14.66
CA GLU A 281 -3.85 58.02 14.12
C GLU A 281 -3.34 58.87 15.29
N ALA A 282 -2.04 58.76 15.61
CA ALA A 282 -1.22 59.88 16.09
C ALA A 282 0.20 59.40 16.44
N GLY A 283 1.19 60.04 15.81
CA GLY A 283 2.50 60.25 16.41
C GLY A 283 3.67 59.50 15.77
N ILE A 284 4.46 60.17 14.93
CA ILE A 284 5.58 61.02 15.40
C ILE A 284 6.32 61.53 14.15
N CYS A 285 6.48 62.84 14.09
CA CYS A 285 7.23 63.58 13.09
C CYS A 285 8.52 64.14 13.73
N GLY A 286 9.61 64.15 12.96
CA GLY A 286 10.71 65.10 13.11
C GLY A 286 12.05 64.53 13.58
N GLN A 287 13.06 64.49 12.73
CA GLN A 287 14.00 65.62 12.51
C GLN A 287 15.09 65.24 11.50
N ALA A 288 15.55 66.25 10.76
CA ALA A 288 16.53 66.16 9.69
C ALA A 288 17.84 66.88 10.05
N ALA A 289 18.92 66.42 9.38
CA ALA A 289 20.21 67.06 9.05
C ALA A 289 21.35 67.03 10.09
N PRO A 290 22.65 67.19 9.70
CA PRO A 290 23.23 67.30 8.35
C PRO A 290 24.43 66.35 8.05
N GLN A 291 24.85 66.32 6.77
CA GLN A 291 26.04 65.65 6.26
C GLN A 291 27.36 66.37 6.64
N GLY A 292 28.44 65.59 6.79
CA GLY A 292 29.84 66.04 6.88
C GLY A 292 30.81 64.84 6.70
N PRO A 293 32.08 65.07 6.29
CA PRO A 293 32.66 64.39 5.12
C PRO A 293 33.57 63.17 5.37
N LEU A 294 33.71 62.37 4.30
CA LEU A 294 34.74 61.40 3.94
C LEU A 294 35.91 61.19 4.92
N GLN A 295 36.03 59.96 5.44
CA GLN A 295 37.30 59.39 5.89
C GLN A 295 37.48 57.98 5.31
N VAL A 296 38.45 57.88 4.40
CA VAL A 296 38.96 56.62 3.84
C VAL A 296 39.80 55.93 4.93
N SER A 297 39.46 54.69 5.27
CA SER A 297 40.24 53.83 6.17
C SER A 297 40.31 52.41 5.58
N PRO A 298 41.41 51.67 5.82
CA PRO A 298 41.82 50.55 4.96
C PRO A 298 41.08 49.24 5.29
N SER A 299 41.04 48.35 4.30
CA SER A 299 40.43 47.02 4.30
C SER A 299 40.43 46.30 5.66
N PRO A 300 39.28 45.81 6.15
CA PRO A 300 39.26 44.79 7.17
C PRO A 300 39.63 43.44 6.54
N ALA A 301 40.55 42.76 7.21
CA ALA A 301 40.96 41.40 6.90
C ALA A 301 39.75 40.47 6.79
N VAL A 302 39.83 39.55 5.83
CA VAL A 302 38.91 38.43 5.61
C VAL A 302 38.67 37.72 6.96
N PRO A 303 37.43 37.64 7.46
CA PRO A 303 37.13 36.82 8.62
C PRO A 303 37.28 35.36 8.21
N THR A 304 38.29 34.70 8.74
CA THR A 304 38.39 33.23 8.72
C THR A 304 37.17 32.68 9.44
N LEU A 305 36.26 32.10 8.65
CA LEU A 305 35.05 31.44 9.10
C LEU A 305 35.42 30.36 10.16
N PRO A 306 34.82 30.37 11.36
CA PRO A 306 35.04 29.31 12.33
C PRO A 306 34.50 28.00 11.73
N THR A 307 35.38 27.03 11.53
CA THR A 307 35.02 25.66 11.21
C THR A 307 34.18 25.09 12.34
N ALA A 308 32.86 25.06 12.13
CA ALA A 308 31.93 24.42 13.04
C ALA A 308 32.34 22.95 13.25
N PRO A 309 32.33 22.43 14.49
CA PRO A 309 32.74 21.07 14.77
C PRO A 309 31.75 20.08 14.13
N ALA A 310 32.19 19.40 13.08
CA ALA A 310 31.43 18.37 12.35
C ALA A 310 31.17 17.08 13.16
N SER A 311 31.35 17.09 14.49
CA SER A 311 31.35 15.88 15.32
C SER A 311 29.98 15.45 15.84
N SER A 312 28.96 16.32 15.86
CA SER A 312 27.65 15.95 16.46
C SER A 312 26.75 15.16 15.49
N GLN A 313 26.75 15.46 14.19
CA GLN A 313 25.90 14.79 13.20
C GLN A 313 26.34 13.36 12.84
N ASN A 314 27.63 13.04 12.99
CA ASN A 314 28.15 11.70 12.71
C ASN A 314 27.77 10.69 13.80
N SER A 315 27.57 11.14 15.04
CA SER A 315 27.22 10.25 16.16
C SER A 315 25.81 9.64 16.03
N SER A 316 24.83 10.43 15.58
CA SER A 316 23.44 9.98 15.41
C SER A 316 23.23 9.09 14.19
N ARG A 317 24.01 9.30 13.12
CA ARG A 317 24.01 8.39 11.96
C ARG A 317 24.60 7.02 12.29
N LEU A 318 25.67 6.98 13.09
CA LEU A 318 26.30 5.72 13.48
C LEU A 318 25.38 4.88 14.38
N SER A 319 24.68 5.52 15.33
CA SER A 319 23.77 4.82 16.24
C SER A 319 22.57 4.23 15.51
N TRP A 320 22.00 4.94 14.53
CA TRP A 320 20.87 4.45 13.75
C TRP A 320 21.23 3.22 12.91
N ILE A 321 22.38 3.24 12.21
CA ILE A 321 22.85 2.10 11.41
C ILE A 321 23.09 0.87 12.29
N SER A 322 23.63 1.06 13.51
CA SER A 322 23.85 -0.03 14.45
C SER A 322 22.55 -0.67 14.94
N TRP A 323 21.49 0.13 15.13
CA TRP A 323 20.19 -0.34 15.57
C TRP A 323 19.47 -1.14 14.49
N GLN A 324 19.49 -0.68 13.24
CA GLN A 324 18.89 -1.41 12.12
C GLN A 324 19.60 -2.74 11.86
N PHE A 325 20.93 -2.76 11.94
CA PHE A 325 21.70 -4.00 11.85
C PHE A 325 21.29 -4.99 12.95
N ALA A 326 21.18 -4.54 14.20
CA ALA A 326 20.78 -5.40 15.32
C ALA A 326 19.38 -6.02 15.10
N LYS A 327 18.40 -5.24 14.62
CA LYS A 327 17.04 -5.74 14.31
C LYS A 327 17.06 -6.82 13.24
N VAL A 328 17.77 -6.58 12.13
CA VAL A 328 17.86 -7.53 11.02
C VAL A 328 18.57 -8.81 11.47
N CYS A 329 19.68 -8.70 12.21
CA CYS A 329 20.38 -9.85 12.77
C CYS A 329 19.53 -10.65 13.75
N PHE A 330 18.74 -9.99 14.61
CA PHE A 330 17.82 -10.65 15.53
C PHE A 330 16.77 -11.49 14.79
N LEU A 331 16.18 -10.93 13.74
CA LEU A 331 15.16 -11.62 12.95
C LEU A 331 15.75 -12.81 12.18
N ILE A 332 16.94 -12.63 11.60
CA ILE A 332 17.69 -13.70 10.94
C ILE A 332 18.03 -14.83 11.91
N PHE A 333 18.51 -14.47 13.11
CA PHE A 333 18.84 -15.43 14.16
C PHE A 333 17.60 -16.21 14.61
N THR A 334 16.46 -15.55 14.76
CA THR A 334 15.18 -16.18 15.10
C THR A 334 14.75 -17.22 14.06
N MET A 335 14.83 -16.90 12.77
CA MET A 335 14.55 -17.87 11.71
C MET A 335 15.54 -19.03 11.69
N ALA A 336 16.82 -18.74 11.94
CA ALA A 336 17.84 -19.78 12.00
C ALA A 336 17.60 -20.75 13.17
N ILE A 337 17.20 -20.23 14.33
CA ILE A 337 16.75 -21.01 15.49
C ILE A 337 15.62 -21.96 15.10
N ALA A 338 14.60 -21.47 14.41
CA ALA A 338 13.46 -22.27 13.95
C ALA A 338 13.91 -23.47 13.09
N ARG A 339 14.83 -23.21 12.16
CA ARG A 339 15.35 -24.21 11.23
C ARG A 339 16.22 -25.26 11.92
N GLU A 340 17.09 -24.85 12.83
CA GLU A 340 17.94 -25.81 13.55
C GLU A 340 17.14 -26.63 14.58
N ALA A 341 16.09 -26.03 15.15
CA ALA A 341 15.17 -26.75 16.03
C ALA A 341 14.49 -27.93 15.33
N GLN A 342 14.09 -27.77 14.06
CA GLN A 342 13.53 -28.87 13.26
C GLN A 342 14.46 -30.08 13.21
N LYS A 343 15.76 -29.86 12.96
CA LYS A 343 16.75 -30.94 12.83
C LYS A 343 16.99 -31.67 14.14
N PHE A 344 16.88 -30.96 15.27
CA PHE A 344 17.21 -31.48 16.59
C PHE A 344 16.01 -32.08 17.33
N LEU A 345 14.85 -31.43 17.27
CA LEU A 345 13.65 -31.83 18.02
C LEU A 345 13.00 -33.09 17.47
N ILE A 346 12.98 -33.28 16.15
CA ILE A 346 12.36 -34.48 15.53
C ILE A 346 13.04 -35.76 16.09
N PRO A 347 14.37 -35.93 16.01
CA PRO A 347 15.01 -37.10 16.60
C PRO A 347 14.88 -37.22 18.12
N LEU A 348 14.96 -36.09 18.84
CA LEU A 348 14.95 -36.08 20.30
C LEU A 348 13.59 -36.50 20.86
N ILE A 349 12.50 -35.96 20.31
CA ILE A 349 11.12 -36.32 20.68
C ILE A 349 10.80 -37.74 20.23
N GLY A 350 11.30 -38.15 19.06
CA GLY A 350 11.18 -39.53 18.60
C GLY A 350 11.80 -40.52 19.58
N ALA A 351 13.00 -40.21 20.08
CA ALA A 351 13.67 -41.03 21.09
C ALA A 351 12.94 -41.05 22.43
N GLU A 352 12.43 -39.91 22.92
CA GLU A 352 11.68 -39.83 24.18
C GLU A 352 10.36 -40.62 24.13
N ASN A 353 9.71 -40.66 22.97
CA ASN A 353 8.48 -41.43 22.76
C ASN A 353 8.73 -42.88 22.31
N GLU A 354 9.97 -43.37 22.39
CA GLU A 354 10.36 -44.73 22.00
C GLU A 354 9.98 -45.10 20.55
N ILE A 355 9.93 -44.09 19.67
CA ILE A 355 9.62 -44.28 18.25
C ILE A 355 10.83 -44.92 17.56
N SER A 356 10.59 -45.89 16.69
CA SER A 356 11.66 -46.58 15.98
C SER A 356 12.53 -45.59 15.17
N THR A 357 13.85 -45.80 15.20
CA THR A 357 14.82 -44.91 14.55
C THR A 357 14.62 -44.81 13.04
N SER A 358 14.13 -45.89 12.40
CA SER A 358 13.77 -45.89 10.98
C SER A 358 12.57 -44.98 10.69
N PHE A 359 11.55 -44.99 11.55
CA PHE A 359 10.39 -44.11 11.39
C PHE A 359 10.74 -42.65 11.65
N VAL A 360 11.56 -42.38 12.68
CA VAL A 360 12.12 -41.04 12.93
C VAL A 360 12.86 -40.52 11.70
N GLY A 361 13.70 -41.37 11.07
CA GLY A 361 14.40 -41.04 9.83
C GLY A 361 13.45 -40.68 8.68
N ASN A 362 12.36 -41.45 8.49
CA ASN A 362 11.36 -41.17 7.47
C ASN A 362 10.61 -39.85 7.71
N VAL A 363 10.25 -39.56 8.95
CA VAL A 363 9.57 -38.30 9.32
C VAL A 363 10.50 -37.10 9.12
N ALA A 364 11.76 -37.21 9.52
CA ALA A 364 12.77 -36.18 9.27
C ALA A 364 12.97 -35.94 7.76
N PHE A 365 13.05 -37.01 6.97
CA PHE A 365 13.15 -36.92 5.51
C PHE A 365 11.93 -36.22 4.88
N MET A 366 10.71 -36.59 5.29
CA MET A 366 9.48 -35.96 4.81
C MET A 366 9.44 -34.46 5.12
N SER A 367 9.80 -34.09 6.35
CA SER A 367 9.89 -32.69 6.77
C SER A 367 10.89 -31.88 5.93
N GLN A 368 12.03 -32.47 5.55
CA GLN A 368 13.00 -31.84 4.65
C GLN A 368 12.50 -31.72 3.21
N MET A 369 11.76 -32.71 2.70
CA MET A 369 11.12 -32.64 1.37
C MET A 369 10.07 -31.54 1.31
N GLU A 370 9.27 -31.37 2.35
CA GLU A 370 8.31 -30.27 2.44
C GLU A 370 9.00 -28.91 2.48
N SER A 371 10.13 -28.80 3.18
CA SER A 371 10.96 -27.59 3.15
C SER A 371 11.49 -27.30 1.75
N LEU A 372 11.93 -28.31 1.01
CA LEU A 372 12.43 -28.16 -0.36
C LEU A 372 11.32 -27.66 -1.32
N VAL A 373 10.10 -28.19 -1.19
CA VAL A 373 8.95 -27.81 -2.01
C VAL A 373 8.43 -26.41 -1.64
N ALA A 374 8.45 -26.04 -0.36
CA ALA A 374 7.97 -24.75 0.10
C ALA A 374 8.97 -23.60 -0.20
N ALA A 375 10.25 -23.87 -0.45
CA ALA A 375 11.25 -22.84 -0.72
C ALA A 375 10.95 -21.95 -1.95
N PRO A 376 10.62 -22.50 -3.15
CA PRO A 376 10.20 -21.68 -4.28
C PRO A 376 8.92 -20.86 -4.01
N LEU A 377 7.98 -21.43 -3.24
CA LEU A 377 6.76 -20.74 -2.83
C LEU A 377 7.05 -19.57 -1.89
N GLY A 378 8.01 -19.76 -0.97
CA GLY A 378 8.52 -18.67 -0.13
C GLY A 378 9.04 -17.50 -0.98
N GLY A 379 9.82 -17.80 -2.02
CA GLY A 379 10.27 -16.80 -3.01
C GLY A 379 9.13 -15.98 -3.62
N LEU A 380 8.13 -16.65 -4.19
CA LEU A 380 6.95 -16.00 -4.79
C LEU A 380 6.14 -15.18 -3.77
N LEU A 381 5.97 -15.71 -2.56
CA LEU A 381 5.22 -15.02 -1.51
C LEU A 381 5.97 -13.80 -0.98
N MET A 382 7.31 -13.81 -0.94
CA MET A 382 8.10 -12.62 -0.59
C MET A 382 7.87 -11.47 -1.57
N GLU A 383 7.72 -11.76 -2.86
CA GLU A 383 7.43 -10.75 -3.89
C GLU A 383 6.00 -10.20 -3.75
N CYS A 384 5.03 -11.06 -3.41
CA CYS A 384 3.62 -10.67 -3.33
C CYS A 384 3.24 -10.00 -2.00
N LEU A 385 3.75 -10.50 -0.87
CA LEU A 385 3.34 -10.08 0.48
C LEU A 385 4.39 -9.20 1.16
N GLY A 386 5.60 -9.12 0.60
CA GLY A 386 6.76 -8.58 1.27
C GLY A 386 7.45 -9.61 2.15
N ILE A 387 8.72 -9.37 2.45
CA ILE A 387 9.57 -10.33 3.16
C ILE A 387 9.22 -10.41 4.65
N LEU A 388 8.97 -9.27 5.31
CA LEU A 388 8.72 -9.25 6.75
C LEU A 388 7.45 -10.04 7.14
N PRO A 389 6.28 -9.86 6.48
CA PRO A 389 5.10 -10.67 6.79
C PRO A 389 5.33 -12.17 6.61
N LEU A 390 6.04 -12.58 5.56
CA LEU A 390 6.35 -14.00 5.33
C LEU A 390 7.27 -14.57 6.42
N VAL A 391 8.27 -13.80 6.85
CA VAL A 391 9.14 -14.18 7.97
C VAL A 391 8.32 -14.37 9.26
N LEU A 392 7.41 -13.45 9.57
CA LEU A 392 6.58 -13.58 10.77
C LEU A 392 5.65 -14.81 10.69
N VAL A 393 5.03 -15.05 9.53
CA VAL A 393 4.18 -16.24 9.30
C VAL A 393 4.97 -17.53 9.44
N SER A 394 6.16 -17.61 8.87
CA SER A 394 7.01 -18.81 8.99
C SER A 394 7.47 -19.05 10.42
N VAL A 395 7.90 -18.02 11.16
CA VAL A 395 8.26 -18.17 12.59
C VAL A 395 7.06 -18.62 13.43
N LEU A 396 5.86 -18.07 13.20
CA LEU A 396 4.64 -18.53 13.86
C LEU A 396 4.31 -19.99 13.53
N LEU A 397 4.43 -20.37 12.26
CA LEU A 397 4.18 -21.75 11.81
C LEU A 397 5.17 -22.74 12.44
N SER A 398 6.45 -22.35 12.57
CA SER A 398 7.45 -23.15 13.30
C SER A 398 7.10 -23.27 14.79
N ALA A 399 6.68 -22.19 15.45
CA ALA A 399 6.29 -22.24 16.86
C ALA A 399 5.12 -23.20 17.09
N VAL A 400 4.10 -23.15 16.21
CA VAL A 400 2.98 -24.11 16.24
C VAL A 400 3.47 -25.53 15.95
N GLY A 401 4.33 -25.71 14.95
CA GLY A 401 4.88 -27.01 14.59
C GLY A 401 5.68 -27.66 15.74
N ILE A 402 6.48 -26.90 16.47
CA ILE A 402 7.20 -27.37 17.67
C ILE A 402 6.22 -27.80 18.76
N GLN A 403 5.19 -26.97 19.04
CA GLN A 403 4.22 -27.30 20.07
C GLN A 403 3.45 -28.58 19.75
N VAL A 404 3.01 -28.73 18.49
CA VAL A 404 2.32 -29.93 18.00
C VAL A 404 3.25 -31.14 18.06
N LEU A 405 4.53 -30.99 17.67
CA LEU A 405 5.52 -32.06 17.73
C LEU A 405 5.72 -32.59 19.16
N CYS A 406 5.63 -31.72 20.17
CA CYS A 406 5.78 -32.10 21.58
C CYS A 406 4.54 -32.78 22.18
N MET A 407 3.40 -32.82 21.48
CA MET A 407 2.21 -33.48 21.98
C MET A 407 2.34 -35.01 21.86
N PRO A 408 1.86 -35.78 22.85
CA PRO A 408 1.96 -37.23 22.81
C PRO A 408 1.11 -37.81 21.67
N GLY A 409 1.69 -38.72 20.90
CA GLY A 409 1.01 -39.48 19.86
C GLY A 409 1.66 -39.35 18.48
N MET A 410 1.72 -40.47 17.75
CA MET A 410 2.35 -40.55 16.41
C MET A 410 1.77 -39.55 15.40
N GLY A 411 0.47 -39.28 15.44
CA GLY A 411 -0.18 -38.32 14.54
C GLY A 411 0.34 -36.89 14.73
N PHE A 412 0.46 -36.45 15.99
CA PHE A 412 0.99 -35.12 16.31
C PHE A 412 2.49 -35.04 16.01
N TYR A 413 3.24 -36.12 16.23
CA TYR A 413 4.65 -36.17 15.87
C TYR A 413 4.87 -35.93 14.36
N VAL A 414 4.12 -36.63 13.50
CA VAL A 414 4.20 -36.44 12.04
C VAL A 414 3.73 -35.04 11.62
N GLN A 415 2.61 -34.57 12.16
CA GLN A 415 2.04 -33.26 11.80
C GLN A 415 2.94 -32.10 12.24
N GLY A 416 3.50 -32.17 13.44
CA GLY A 416 4.42 -31.16 13.96
C GLY A 416 5.70 -31.09 13.12
N ALA A 417 6.25 -32.25 12.75
CA ALA A 417 7.40 -32.33 11.85
C ALA A 417 7.08 -31.75 10.46
N SER A 418 5.88 -32.01 9.94
CA SER A 418 5.44 -31.45 8.65
C SER A 418 5.31 -29.93 8.68
N LEU A 419 4.62 -29.38 9.69
CA LEU A 419 4.50 -27.93 9.88
C LEU A 419 5.86 -27.23 10.00
N LEU A 420 6.80 -27.85 10.72
CA LEU A 420 8.17 -27.36 10.81
C LEU A 420 8.89 -27.35 9.46
N GLY A 421 8.71 -28.39 8.64
CA GLY A 421 9.26 -28.48 7.29
C GLY A 421 8.74 -27.36 6.39
N LEU A 422 7.43 -27.17 6.34
CA LEU A 422 6.79 -26.09 5.58
C LEU A 422 7.26 -24.71 6.03
N ALA A 423 7.31 -24.47 7.34
CA ALA A 423 7.76 -23.19 7.90
C ALA A 423 9.21 -22.87 7.50
N CYS A 424 10.11 -23.85 7.61
CA CYS A 424 11.51 -23.69 7.22
C CYS A 424 11.64 -23.43 5.72
N GLY A 425 10.87 -24.12 4.88
CA GLY A 425 10.83 -23.89 3.45
C GLY A 425 10.32 -22.49 3.09
N LEU A 426 9.21 -22.03 3.68
CA LEU A 426 8.67 -20.69 3.41
C LEU A 426 9.65 -19.57 3.78
N SER A 427 10.43 -19.76 4.85
CA SER A 427 11.48 -18.81 5.24
C SER A 427 12.79 -18.95 4.44
N ALA A 428 12.89 -19.94 3.54
CA ALA A 428 14.09 -20.19 2.77
C ALA A 428 14.42 -18.98 1.87
N GLY A 429 15.63 -18.44 2.01
CA GLY A 429 16.07 -17.25 1.30
C GLY A 429 15.66 -15.93 1.95
N ALA A 430 14.71 -15.90 2.91
CA ALA A 430 14.29 -14.67 3.57
C ALA A 430 15.43 -13.99 4.35
N ALA A 431 16.31 -14.79 4.98
CA ALA A 431 17.50 -14.27 5.65
C ALA A 431 18.46 -13.56 4.68
N ILE A 432 18.64 -14.11 3.48
CA ILE A 432 19.49 -13.49 2.44
C ILE A 432 18.80 -12.22 1.94
N ALA A 433 17.50 -12.27 1.63
CA ALA A 433 16.73 -11.13 1.15
C ALA A 433 16.75 -9.96 2.14
N LEU A 434 16.51 -10.23 3.43
CA LEU A 434 16.63 -9.23 4.50
C LEU A 434 18.03 -8.61 4.56
N SER A 435 19.08 -9.43 4.44
CA SER A 435 20.47 -8.96 4.49
C SER A 435 20.83 -8.06 3.31
N ILE A 436 20.27 -8.33 2.12
CA ILE A 436 20.51 -7.53 0.91
C ILE A 436 19.74 -6.21 0.98
N LEU A 437 18.46 -6.24 1.36
CA LEU A 437 17.62 -5.04 1.40
C LEU A 437 18.07 -4.01 2.40
N HIS A 438 18.59 -4.45 3.55
CA HIS A 438 19.01 -3.54 4.62
C HIS A 438 20.52 -3.27 4.61
N ALA A 439 21.27 -3.85 3.68
CA ALA A 439 22.70 -3.63 3.58
C ALA A 439 22.99 -2.18 3.14
N PRO A 440 23.73 -1.38 3.94
CA PRO A 440 24.16 -0.05 3.52
C PRO A 440 25.08 -0.17 2.30
N LYS A 441 24.85 0.64 1.26
CA LYS A 441 25.58 0.58 -0.03
C LYS A 441 27.10 0.60 0.15
N GLU A 442 27.59 1.40 1.09
CA GLU A 442 29.02 1.58 1.38
C GLU A 442 29.67 0.38 2.09
N ARG A 443 28.89 -0.46 2.79
CA ARG A 443 29.40 -1.56 3.64
C ARG A 443 28.63 -2.87 3.47
N SER A 444 28.01 -3.10 2.32
CA SER A 444 27.12 -4.24 2.12
C SER A 444 27.79 -5.59 2.41
N LYS A 445 29.06 -5.76 2.02
CA LYS A 445 29.84 -6.98 2.26
C LYS A 445 30.00 -7.29 3.75
N SER A 446 30.42 -6.31 4.56
CA SER A 446 30.59 -6.48 6.00
C SER A 446 29.25 -6.71 6.71
N PHE A 447 28.20 -6.00 6.30
CA PHE A 447 26.84 -6.18 6.83
C PHE A 447 26.31 -7.59 6.57
N MET A 448 26.43 -8.08 5.33
CA MET A 448 26.00 -9.43 4.96
C MET A 448 26.81 -10.51 5.69
N ASN A 449 28.11 -10.32 5.88
CA ASN A 449 28.94 -11.25 6.66
C ASN A 449 28.49 -11.30 8.13
N GLY A 450 28.14 -10.17 8.73
CA GLY A 450 27.55 -10.11 10.06
C GLY A 450 26.22 -10.88 10.13
N CYS A 451 25.31 -10.67 9.17
CA CYS A 451 24.05 -11.41 9.08
C CYS A 451 24.26 -12.92 8.94
N ARG A 452 25.24 -13.35 8.13
CA ARG A 452 25.60 -14.77 7.98
C ARG A 452 26.13 -15.38 9.27
N PHE A 453 26.97 -14.64 10.01
CA PHE A 453 27.47 -15.08 11.31
C PHE A 453 26.31 -15.38 12.28
N PHE A 454 25.32 -14.48 12.39
CA PHE A 454 24.14 -14.72 13.20
C PHE A 454 23.28 -15.88 12.69
N ASN A 455 23.13 -16.06 11.38
CA ASN A 455 22.42 -17.24 10.86
C ASN A 455 23.15 -18.55 11.22
N SER A 456 24.48 -18.57 11.20
CA SER A 456 25.27 -19.77 11.53
C SER A 456 25.45 -20.01 13.04
N SER A 457 25.31 -18.99 13.88
CA SER A 457 25.43 -19.18 15.34
C SER A 457 24.30 -20.03 15.92
N ALA A 458 23.14 -20.08 15.27
CA ALA A 458 22.02 -20.93 15.67
C ALA A 458 22.38 -22.43 15.69
N ASP A 459 23.27 -22.88 14.80
CA ASP A 459 23.74 -24.28 14.70
C ASP A 459 24.44 -24.73 16.00
N VAL A 460 25.05 -23.79 16.72
CA VAL A 460 25.74 -24.06 17.99
C VAL A 460 24.81 -23.82 19.18
N VAL A 461 24.04 -22.73 19.15
CA VAL A 461 23.20 -22.32 20.28
C VAL A 461 22.08 -23.33 20.52
N ILE A 462 21.43 -23.82 19.47
CA ILE A 462 20.23 -24.65 19.64
C ILE A 462 20.52 -26.02 20.28
N PRO A 463 21.50 -26.81 19.81
CA PRO A 463 21.81 -28.09 20.46
C PRO A 463 22.22 -27.94 21.92
N LEU A 464 22.98 -26.89 22.25
CA LEU A 464 23.39 -26.61 23.64
C LEU A 464 22.19 -26.25 24.51
N LEU A 465 21.34 -25.33 24.05
CA LEU A 465 20.24 -24.79 24.83
C LEU A 465 19.10 -25.81 24.97
N VAL A 466 18.67 -26.41 23.86
CA VAL A 466 17.62 -27.44 23.87
C VAL A 466 18.14 -28.72 24.53
N GLY A 467 19.37 -29.15 24.27
CA GLY A 467 19.97 -30.32 24.91
C GLY A 467 20.09 -30.17 26.43
N SER A 468 20.52 -29.00 26.92
CA SER A 468 20.60 -28.71 28.36
C SER A 468 19.23 -28.60 29.03
N LEU A 469 18.24 -28.03 28.34
CA LEU A 469 16.87 -27.96 28.86
C LEU A 469 16.20 -29.34 28.87
N ALA A 470 16.39 -30.12 27.81
CA ALA A 470 15.83 -31.46 27.70
C ALA A 470 16.42 -32.41 28.76
N SER A 471 17.72 -32.31 29.04
CA SER A 471 18.36 -33.14 30.07
C SER A 471 17.94 -32.78 31.49
N SER A 472 17.63 -31.51 31.75
CA SER A 472 17.26 -31.04 33.09
C SER A 472 15.76 -31.11 33.37
N SER A 473 14.92 -30.86 32.37
CA SER A 473 13.49 -30.60 32.53
C SER A 473 12.60 -31.43 31.60
N GLY A 474 13.17 -32.30 30.76
CA GLY A 474 12.45 -33.09 29.76
C GLY A 474 12.24 -32.36 28.43
N VAL A 475 11.99 -33.11 27.36
CA VAL A 475 11.95 -32.55 26.00
C VAL A 475 10.71 -31.68 25.80
N LEU A 476 9.59 -32.02 26.44
CA LEU A 476 8.36 -31.21 26.42
C LEU A 476 8.60 -29.77 26.93
N VAL A 477 9.34 -29.63 28.03
CA VAL A 477 9.66 -28.31 28.61
C VAL A 477 10.63 -27.55 27.70
N ALA A 478 11.61 -28.24 27.13
CA ALA A 478 12.56 -27.65 26.17
C ALA A 478 11.85 -27.13 24.91
N GLY A 479 10.95 -27.93 24.33
CA GLY A 479 10.15 -27.55 23.17
C GLY A 479 9.20 -26.40 23.45
N SER A 480 8.47 -26.43 24.58
CA SER A 480 7.55 -25.35 24.98
C SER A 480 8.28 -24.03 25.24
N THR A 481 9.47 -24.09 25.85
CA THR A 481 10.32 -22.91 26.09
C THR A 481 10.76 -22.29 24.77
N LEU A 482 11.12 -23.12 23.79
CA LEU A 482 11.49 -22.66 22.46
C LEU A 482 10.30 -22.02 21.74
N THR A 483 9.11 -22.63 21.80
CA THR A 483 7.86 -22.06 21.27
C THR A 483 7.61 -20.66 21.84
N LEU A 484 7.68 -20.50 23.17
CA LEU A 484 7.49 -19.21 23.84
C LEU A 484 8.55 -18.17 23.40
N SER A 485 9.82 -18.59 23.26
CA SER A 485 10.89 -17.73 22.75
C SER A 485 10.60 -17.24 21.32
N MET A 486 10.08 -18.12 20.46
CA MET A 486 9.73 -17.76 19.09
C MET A 486 8.53 -16.81 19.05
N LEU A 487 7.49 -17.05 19.85
CA LEU A 487 6.36 -16.13 19.96
C LEU A 487 6.80 -14.76 20.49
N ALA A 488 7.66 -14.73 21.51
CA ALA A 488 8.24 -13.49 22.02
C ALA A 488 9.05 -12.75 20.95
N SER A 489 9.82 -13.47 20.14
CA SER A 489 10.58 -12.87 19.03
C SER A 489 9.70 -12.26 17.95
N VAL A 490 8.54 -12.87 17.64
CA VAL A 490 7.53 -12.31 16.72
C VAL A 490 6.96 -11.02 17.30
N CYS A 491 6.61 -11.00 18.59
CA CYS A 491 6.15 -9.79 19.26
C CYS A 491 7.22 -8.69 19.22
N ILE A 492 8.47 -9.01 19.59
CA ILE A 492 9.59 -8.08 19.53
C ILE A 492 9.79 -7.57 18.11
N ALA A 493 9.71 -8.42 17.10
CA ALA A 493 9.83 -8.02 15.70
C ALA A 493 8.69 -7.07 15.29
N LEU A 494 7.45 -7.36 15.67
CA LEU A 494 6.29 -6.51 15.40
C LEU A 494 6.38 -5.13 16.08
N PHE A 495 6.99 -5.05 17.27
CA PHE A 495 7.20 -3.78 17.98
C PHE A 495 8.48 -3.05 17.53
N SER A 496 9.53 -3.78 17.16
CA SER A 496 10.85 -3.21 16.85
C SER A 496 10.97 -2.79 15.40
N PHE A 497 10.34 -3.51 14.47
CA PHE A 497 10.17 -3.03 13.12
C PHE A 497 8.98 -2.09 13.15
N GLU A 498 9.26 -0.78 13.13
CA GLU A 498 8.21 0.22 12.95
C GLU A 498 7.35 -0.21 11.75
N LEU A 499 6.02 -0.14 11.93
CA LEU A 499 5.02 -0.47 10.90
C LEU A 499 5.25 0.27 9.56
N GLN A 500 6.17 1.24 9.53
CA GLN A 500 6.67 1.93 8.35
C GLN A 500 7.31 1.01 7.29
N LEU A 501 7.75 -0.21 7.62
CA LEU A 501 8.18 -1.19 6.59
C LEU A 501 7.01 -1.94 5.94
N ILE A 502 5.79 -1.82 6.49
CA ILE A 502 4.56 -2.46 5.98
C ILE A 502 3.67 -1.44 5.25
N LEU A 503 3.88 -0.14 5.47
CA LEU A 503 3.21 0.94 4.76
C LEU A 503 4.23 1.60 3.82
N PRO A 504 3.92 1.74 2.50
CA PRO A 504 4.80 2.48 1.60
C PRO A 504 5.07 3.86 2.19
N ASP A 505 6.35 4.25 2.22
CA ASP A 505 6.92 5.43 2.86
C ASP A 505 5.90 6.58 2.98
N SER A 506 5.26 6.68 4.15
CA SER A 506 4.39 7.80 4.51
C SER A 506 5.21 9.02 4.92
N SER A 507 6.46 9.13 4.42
CA SER A 507 7.18 10.40 4.38
C SER A 507 6.64 11.30 3.28
N SER A 508 5.34 11.25 2.98
CA SER A 508 4.67 12.40 2.39
C SER A 508 4.81 13.52 3.41
N GLN A 509 5.96 14.23 3.34
CA GLN A 509 6.05 15.58 3.85
C GLN A 509 4.77 16.26 3.43
N ASP A 510 4.08 16.91 4.37
CA ASP A 510 2.87 17.63 4.02
C ASP A 510 3.26 18.71 2.99
N VAL A 511 3.00 18.42 1.72
CA VAL A 511 3.31 19.28 0.58
C VAL A 511 2.17 20.27 0.33
N ARG A 512 1.12 20.24 1.17
CA ARG A 512 -0.01 21.15 1.03
C ARG A 512 0.47 22.58 1.19
N VAL A 513 -0.04 23.41 0.31
CA VAL A 513 0.30 24.83 0.17
C VAL A 513 -0.99 25.63 0.06
N PRO A 514 -1.83 25.65 1.12
CA PRO A 514 -3.14 26.30 1.08
C PRO A 514 -3.07 27.83 0.93
N SER A 515 -1.88 28.41 0.98
CA SER A 515 -1.60 29.83 0.75
C SER A 515 -1.20 30.17 -0.69
N LEU A 516 -0.87 29.18 -1.53
CA LEU A 516 -0.43 29.38 -2.91
C LEU A 516 -1.61 29.28 -3.89
N ASP A 517 -1.65 30.22 -4.84
CA ASP A 517 -2.45 30.07 -6.05
C ASP A 517 -1.66 29.34 -7.15
N PHE A 518 -2.39 28.71 -8.07
CA PHE A 518 -1.83 28.08 -9.26
C PHE A 518 -2.36 28.77 -10.51
N VAL A 519 -1.51 28.93 -11.52
CA VAL A 519 -1.86 29.55 -12.80
C VAL A 519 -1.55 28.57 -13.92
N ILE A 520 -2.59 28.21 -14.68
CA ILE A 520 -2.52 27.22 -15.75
C ILE A 520 -2.97 27.86 -17.08
N PRO A 521 -2.05 28.25 -17.96
CA PRO A 521 -2.40 28.62 -19.32
C PRO A 521 -2.90 27.39 -20.09
N LEU A 522 -4.14 27.44 -20.56
CA LEU A 522 -4.81 26.32 -21.23
C LEU A 522 -5.27 26.73 -22.62
N LYS A 523 -4.60 26.21 -23.66
CA LYS A 523 -4.96 26.46 -25.06
C LYS A 523 -6.31 25.85 -25.43
N ALA A 524 -6.55 24.61 -25.00
CA ALA A 524 -7.77 23.85 -25.25
C ALA A 524 -7.93 22.78 -24.17
N MET A 525 -9.16 22.32 -23.93
CA MET A 525 -9.41 21.18 -23.05
C MET A 525 -8.87 19.90 -23.70
N GLY A 526 -7.90 19.27 -23.05
CA GLY A 526 -7.35 17.97 -23.43
C GLY A 526 -7.89 16.85 -22.55
N PRO A 527 -7.64 15.58 -22.91
CA PRO A 527 -8.09 14.42 -22.13
C PRO A 527 -7.52 14.37 -20.71
N PHE A 528 -6.40 15.06 -20.45
CA PHE A 528 -5.72 15.09 -19.15
C PHE A 528 -5.95 16.37 -18.36
N THR A 529 -6.71 17.35 -18.87
CA THR A 529 -7.00 18.59 -18.14
C THR A 529 -7.60 18.29 -16.77
N ARG A 530 -8.53 17.32 -16.69
CA ARG A 530 -9.08 16.81 -15.44
C ARG A 530 -7.99 16.22 -14.52
N THR A 531 -7.14 15.35 -15.07
CA THR A 531 -6.07 14.65 -14.35
C THR A 531 -5.11 15.63 -13.69
N VAL A 532 -4.70 16.67 -14.42
CA VAL A 532 -3.79 17.72 -13.93
C VAL A 532 -4.43 18.48 -12.78
N LEU A 533 -5.67 18.94 -12.95
CA LEU A 533 -6.38 19.70 -11.92
C LEU A 533 -6.61 18.86 -10.65
N GLU A 534 -7.15 17.64 -10.80
CA GLU A 534 -7.37 16.72 -9.68
C GLU A 534 -6.04 16.36 -8.99
N GLY A 535 -4.95 16.17 -9.74
CA GLY A 535 -3.62 15.91 -9.19
C GLY A 535 -3.09 17.08 -8.37
N ILE A 536 -3.23 18.31 -8.86
CA ILE A 536 -2.84 19.52 -8.12
C ILE A 536 -3.64 19.63 -6.81
N PHE A 537 -4.96 19.44 -6.84
CA PHE A 537 -5.77 19.50 -5.62
C PHE A 537 -5.45 18.38 -4.64
N THR A 538 -5.23 17.16 -5.14
CA THR A 538 -4.91 15.98 -4.31
C THR A 538 -3.62 16.20 -3.53
N HIS A 539 -2.60 16.77 -4.17
CA HIS A 539 -1.26 16.87 -3.61
C HIS A 539 -0.98 18.19 -2.88
N TYR A 540 -1.47 19.31 -3.42
CA TYR A 540 -1.06 20.64 -2.98
C TYR A 540 -2.17 21.42 -2.27
N ALA A 541 -3.45 21.02 -2.41
CA ALA A 541 -4.60 21.71 -1.81
C ALA A 541 -4.53 23.26 -1.94
N PRO A 542 -4.40 23.80 -3.18
CA PRO A 542 -4.11 25.21 -3.38
C PRO A 542 -5.22 26.13 -2.90
N ARG A 543 -4.87 27.40 -2.69
CA ARG A 543 -5.85 28.45 -2.34
C ARG A 543 -6.87 28.63 -3.46
N GLN A 544 -6.39 28.78 -4.69
CA GLN A 544 -7.15 28.94 -5.93
C GLN A 544 -6.34 28.40 -7.13
N ILE A 545 -7.01 27.87 -8.15
CA ILE A 545 -6.43 27.64 -9.48
C ILE A 545 -7.04 28.62 -10.48
N TYR A 546 -6.21 29.39 -11.16
CA TYR A 546 -6.59 30.25 -12.28
C TYR A 546 -6.27 29.56 -13.60
N ILE A 547 -7.31 29.24 -14.37
CA ILE A 547 -7.17 28.72 -15.73
C ILE A 547 -7.24 29.93 -16.68
N VAL A 548 -6.11 30.24 -17.32
CA VAL A 548 -6.03 31.32 -18.32
C VAL A 548 -6.30 30.71 -19.68
N CYS A 549 -7.44 31.00 -20.28
CA CYS A 549 -7.86 30.36 -21.53
C CYS A 549 -8.86 31.21 -22.31
N ARG A 550 -9.14 30.80 -23.55
CA ARG A 550 -10.21 31.39 -24.37
C ARG A 550 -11.58 30.97 -23.90
N GLN A 551 -12.59 31.73 -24.32
CA GLN A 551 -13.98 31.44 -23.99
C GLN A 551 -14.44 30.04 -24.45
N GLU A 552 -13.94 29.51 -25.58
CA GLU A 552 -14.29 28.16 -26.02
C GLU A 552 -13.78 27.09 -25.04
N ALA A 553 -12.51 27.17 -24.66
CA ALA A 553 -11.89 26.25 -23.70
C ALA A 553 -12.55 26.38 -22.31
N ARG A 554 -12.85 27.61 -21.88
CA ARG A 554 -13.60 27.88 -20.66
C ARG A 554 -14.94 27.16 -20.66
N ASN A 555 -15.72 27.26 -21.74
CA ASN A 555 -17.02 26.62 -21.84
C ASN A 555 -16.90 25.09 -21.74
N SER A 556 -15.95 24.49 -22.48
CA SER A 556 -15.72 23.05 -22.45
C SER A 556 -15.31 22.57 -21.05
N VAL A 557 -14.36 23.24 -20.41
CA VAL A 557 -13.89 22.88 -19.07
C VAL A 557 -14.99 23.08 -18.03
N ALA A 558 -15.69 24.22 -18.04
CA ALA A 558 -16.76 24.51 -17.08
C ALA A 558 -17.91 23.50 -17.19
N GLN A 559 -18.26 23.07 -18.40
CA GLN A 559 -19.26 22.03 -18.62
C GLN A 559 -18.81 20.67 -18.06
N ALA A 560 -17.57 20.25 -18.34
CA ALA A 560 -17.05 18.97 -17.89
C ALA A 560 -16.79 18.93 -16.37
N MET A 561 -16.38 20.06 -15.79
CA MET A 561 -16.07 20.21 -14.36
C MET A 561 -17.22 19.85 -13.42
N VAL A 562 -18.47 19.89 -13.89
CA VAL A 562 -19.66 19.51 -13.10
C VAL A 562 -19.56 18.07 -12.59
N GLU A 563 -18.88 17.19 -13.35
CA GLU A 563 -18.70 15.76 -13.04
C GLU A 563 -17.36 15.45 -12.37
N TRP A 564 -16.51 16.45 -12.15
CA TRP A 564 -15.17 16.24 -11.60
C TRP A 564 -15.18 16.32 -10.07
N SER A 565 -14.27 15.59 -9.43
CA SER A 565 -14.13 15.58 -7.98
C SER A 565 -13.32 16.77 -7.48
N LEU A 566 -13.60 17.97 -8.00
CA LEU A 566 -12.90 19.20 -7.65
C LEU A 566 -13.66 20.00 -6.58
N PRO A 567 -12.96 20.62 -5.61
CA PRO A 567 -13.59 21.52 -4.66
C PRO A 567 -14.29 22.69 -5.38
N ARG A 568 -15.57 22.93 -5.06
CA ARG A 568 -16.35 24.02 -5.65
C ARG A 568 -15.75 25.38 -5.28
N GLY A 569 -15.77 26.32 -6.23
CA GLY A 569 -15.28 27.70 -6.02
C GLY A 569 -13.76 27.87 -6.02
N LYS A 570 -12.99 26.76 -6.09
CA LYS A 570 -11.52 26.79 -6.06
C LYS A 570 -10.85 26.92 -7.44
N VAL A 571 -11.64 26.96 -8.51
CA VAL A 571 -11.15 27.17 -9.87
C VAL A 571 -11.82 28.41 -10.46
N SER A 572 -11.01 29.34 -10.96
CA SER A 572 -11.44 30.55 -11.64
C SER A 572 -10.92 30.58 -13.07
N PHE A 573 -11.69 31.16 -13.99
CA PHE A 573 -11.27 31.36 -15.37
C PHE A 573 -10.86 32.80 -15.60
N VAL A 574 -9.76 33.00 -16.30
CA VAL A 574 -9.28 34.31 -16.76
C VAL A 574 -9.25 34.28 -18.28
N ASP A 575 -9.90 35.25 -18.92
CA ASP A 575 -9.95 35.34 -20.38
C ASP A 575 -8.56 35.72 -20.91
N GLU A 576 -8.00 34.88 -21.79
CA GLU A 576 -6.71 35.17 -22.40
C GLU A 576 -6.79 36.35 -23.39
N GLU A 577 -7.92 36.57 -24.08
CA GLU A 577 -8.00 37.60 -25.14
C GLU A 577 -7.87 39.02 -24.58
N SER A 578 -8.42 39.24 -23.38
CA SER A 578 -8.37 40.51 -22.65
C SER A 578 -7.32 40.57 -21.53
N TYR A 579 -6.45 39.56 -21.43
CA TYR A 579 -5.52 39.35 -20.31
C TYR A 579 -4.64 40.57 -19.97
N PHE A 580 -4.10 41.24 -21.00
CA PHE A 580 -3.26 42.43 -20.84
C PHE A 580 -4.02 43.75 -20.97
N GLN A 581 -5.32 43.72 -21.31
CA GLN A 581 -6.08 44.92 -21.62
C GLN A 581 -6.21 45.86 -20.42
N LYS A 582 -6.48 45.32 -19.22
CA LYS A 582 -6.68 46.13 -18.00
C LYS A 582 -5.37 46.76 -17.51
N THR A 583 -4.26 46.04 -17.63
CA THR A 583 -2.98 46.43 -17.00
C THR A 583 -2.06 47.17 -17.97
N LEU A 584 -2.01 46.77 -19.24
CA LEU A 584 -1.07 47.29 -20.23
C LEU A 584 -1.75 47.88 -21.48
N ASN A 585 -3.09 47.88 -21.53
CA ASN A 585 -3.90 48.51 -22.56
C ASN A 585 -3.68 47.99 -24.00
N PHE A 586 -3.44 46.69 -24.16
CA PHE A 586 -3.48 46.03 -25.47
C PHE A 586 -4.15 44.66 -25.41
N SER A 587 -4.74 44.28 -26.54
CA SER A 587 -5.38 42.99 -26.73
C SER A 587 -4.40 41.95 -27.27
N ARG A 588 -4.80 40.69 -27.24
CA ARG A 588 -4.05 39.60 -27.90
C ARG A 588 -3.86 39.82 -29.40
N GLU A 589 -4.83 40.43 -30.09
CA GLU A 589 -4.72 40.72 -31.53
C GLU A 589 -3.72 41.84 -31.81
N ASP A 590 -3.53 42.80 -30.91
CA ASP A 590 -2.51 43.83 -31.06
C ASP A 590 -1.10 43.23 -30.97
N LEU A 591 -0.88 42.32 -30.02
CA LEU A 591 0.37 41.57 -29.91
C LEU A 591 0.62 40.64 -31.09
N LYS A 592 -0.43 40.02 -31.62
CA LYS A 592 -0.34 39.16 -32.81
C LYS A 592 0.03 39.95 -34.06
N LYS A 593 -0.47 41.19 -34.21
CA LYS A 593 -0.05 42.10 -35.28
C LYS A 593 1.41 42.54 -35.13
N ALA A 594 1.88 42.72 -33.89
CA ALA A 594 3.28 43.07 -33.61
C ALA A 594 4.24 41.90 -33.87
N TRP A 595 3.77 40.65 -33.80
CA TRP A 595 4.58 39.47 -34.05
C TRP A 595 4.87 39.29 -35.54
N LYS A 596 6.13 39.43 -35.94
CA LYS A 596 6.57 39.29 -37.35
C LYS A 596 7.09 37.89 -37.72
N GLY A 597 6.83 36.89 -36.90
CA GLY A 597 7.33 35.53 -37.09
C GLY A 597 8.62 35.24 -36.34
N THR A 598 9.11 34.01 -36.48
CA THR A 598 10.40 33.58 -35.90
C THR A 598 11.22 32.79 -36.90
N LYS A 599 12.52 32.62 -36.64
CA LYS A 599 13.40 31.70 -37.39
C LYS A 599 13.10 30.22 -37.12
N SER A 600 12.22 29.94 -36.16
CA SER A 600 11.88 28.62 -35.65
C SER A 600 10.47 28.23 -36.11
N PRO A 601 10.11 26.94 -36.16
CA PRO A 601 8.73 26.51 -36.47
C PRO A 601 7.72 26.86 -35.36
N ARG A 602 8.10 27.65 -34.35
CA ARG A 602 7.21 28.05 -33.25
C ARG A 602 6.27 29.15 -33.71
N ASP A 603 4.97 28.91 -33.51
CA ASP A 603 3.91 29.86 -33.82
C ASP A 603 3.77 30.93 -32.73
N PHE A 604 2.98 31.96 -33.03
CA PHE A 604 2.58 32.97 -32.07
C PHE A 604 1.97 32.36 -30.80
N GLY A 605 1.25 31.24 -30.91
CA GLY A 605 0.62 30.57 -29.78
C GLY A 605 1.62 30.13 -28.72
N TRP A 606 2.79 29.63 -29.11
CA TRP A 606 3.83 29.27 -28.17
C TRP A 606 4.39 30.48 -27.42
N TRP A 607 4.70 31.57 -28.12
CA TRP A 607 5.19 32.82 -27.50
C TRP A 607 4.14 33.45 -26.59
N TRP A 608 2.89 33.42 -27.02
CA TRP A 608 1.75 33.89 -26.27
C TRP A 608 1.65 33.21 -24.90
N GLN A 609 1.83 31.89 -24.83
CA GLN A 609 1.86 31.16 -23.56
C GLN A 609 2.99 31.62 -22.63
N GLN A 610 4.17 31.96 -23.16
CA GLN A 610 5.28 32.50 -22.35
C GLN A 610 4.88 33.83 -21.71
N LEU A 611 4.24 34.72 -22.48
CA LEU A 611 3.78 36.01 -22.01
C LEU A 611 2.69 35.87 -20.94
N LEU A 612 1.71 34.99 -21.13
CA LEU A 612 0.66 34.75 -20.14
C LEU A 612 1.22 34.36 -18.76
N LYS A 613 2.23 33.47 -18.75
CA LYS A 613 2.91 33.02 -17.53
C LYS A 613 3.68 34.14 -16.84
N LEU A 614 4.46 34.91 -17.60
CA LEU A 614 5.19 36.07 -17.08
C LEU A 614 4.26 37.19 -16.59
N GLY A 615 3.10 37.37 -17.22
CA GLY A 615 2.14 38.42 -16.88
C GLY A 615 1.25 38.13 -15.66
N ALA A 616 1.23 36.89 -15.17
CA ALA A 616 0.29 36.43 -14.14
C ALA A 616 0.27 37.30 -12.87
N GLY A 617 1.45 37.68 -12.37
CA GLY A 617 1.56 38.49 -11.15
C GLY A 617 1.00 39.92 -11.28
N GLN A 618 0.88 40.44 -12.51
CA GLN A 618 0.36 41.79 -12.80
C GLN A 618 -1.07 41.78 -13.36
N CYS A 619 -1.49 40.71 -14.01
CA CYS A 619 -2.74 40.64 -14.76
C CYS A 619 -3.87 39.90 -14.01
N ILE A 620 -3.53 39.01 -13.07
CA ILE A 620 -4.54 38.27 -12.28
C ILE A 620 -4.81 39.01 -10.97
N GLU A 621 -6.01 39.57 -10.85
CA GLU A 621 -6.45 40.30 -9.67
C GLU A 621 -6.55 39.38 -8.45
N GLY A 622 -5.99 39.81 -7.31
CA GLY A 622 -6.05 39.06 -6.06
C GLY A 622 -5.14 37.82 -5.99
N ILE A 623 -4.25 37.59 -6.97
CA ILE A 623 -3.28 36.48 -6.92
C ILE A 623 -2.30 36.62 -5.74
N SER A 624 -1.99 35.50 -5.10
CA SER A 624 -1.10 35.37 -3.94
C SER A 624 0.33 35.85 -4.24
N GLU A 625 1.03 36.34 -3.21
CA GLU A 625 2.38 36.92 -3.36
C GLU A 625 3.38 35.92 -3.95
N ASN A 626 3.30 34.67 -3.52
CA ASN A 626 3.93 33.54 -4.19
C ASN A 626 2.82 32.74 -4.88
N PHE A 627 2.99 32.39 -6.15
CA PHE A 627 2.04 31.59 -6.92
C PHE A 627 2.79 30.62 -7.82
N CYS A 628 2.20 29.46 -8.10
CA CYS A 628 2.82 28.46 -8.96
C CYS A 628 2.27 28.58 -10.39
N VAL A 629 3.14 28.86 -11.34
CA VAL A 629 2.81 28.66 -12.76
C VAL A 629 2.98 27.18 -13.07
N TRP A 630 2.01 26.57 -13.72
CA TRP A 630 1.96 25.13 -13.99
C TRP A 630 1.50 24.85 -15.42
N ASP A 631 2.22 24.00 -16.14
CA ASP A 631 1.88 23.62 -17.51
C ASP A 631 0.69 22.65 -17.53
N ALA A 632 -0.26 22.87 -18.45
CA ALA A 632 -1.48 22.08 -18.55
C ALA A 632 -1.27 20.61 -18.96
N ASP A 633 -0.05 20.21 -19.27
CA ASP A 633 0.36 18.86 -19.66
C ASP A 633 1.18 18.12 -18.59
N LEU A 634 1.43 18.73 -17.42
CA LEU A 634 2.19 18.13 -16.34
C LEU A 634 1.28 17.51 -15.26
N ILE A 635 1.36 16.19 -15.10
CA ILE A 635 0.67 15.42 -14.06
C ILE A 635 1.69 15.04 -12.97
N VAL A 636 1.45 15.49 -11.74
CA VAL A 636 2.23 15.11 -10.56
C VAL A 636 1.73 13.77 -10.01
N LEU A 637 2.63 12.79 -9.85
CA LEU A 637 2.31 11.48 -9.27
C LEU A 637 2.88 11.34 -7.85
N GLU A 638 4.08 11.85 -7.65
CA GLU A 638 4.71 12.04 -6.34
C GLU A 638 4.92 13.54 -6.11
N PRO A 639 4.39 14.12 -5.02
CA PRO A 639 4.45 15.56 -4.80
C PRO A 639 5.84 16.00 -4.31
N TRP A 640 6.19 17.26 -4.58
CA TRP A 640 7.45 17.85 -4.11
C TRP A 640 7.22 19.22 -3.46
N PRO A 641 7.96 19.56 -2.38
CA PRO A 641 7.79 20.84 -1.68
C PRO A 641 7.94 22.04 -2.61
N LEU A 642 6.90 22.87 -2.72
CA LEU A 642 6.93 24.12 -3.49
C LEU A 642 7.43 25.31 -2.65
N THR A 643 7.26 25.22 -1.32
CA THR A 643 7.73 26.19 -0.33
C THR A 643 8.30 25.47 0.87
N ASN A 644 9.22 26.10 1.61
CA ASN A 644 9.62 25.59 2.92
C ASN A 644 8.60 26.02 3.98
N PRO A 645 7.81 25.10 4.57
CA PRO A 645 6.85 25.45 5.63
C PRO A 645 7.54 25.99 6.88
N SER A 646 8.82 25.70 7.07
CA SER A 646 9.62 26.08 8.24
C SER A 646 10.22 27.49 8.15
N SER A 647 10.08 28.20 7.01
CA SER A 647 10.65 29.54 6.89
C SER A 647 9.75 30.56 7.59
N THR A 648 10.04 30.83 8.86
CA THR A 648 9.47 31.94 9.65
C THR A 648 10.06 33.32 9.29
N GLN A 649 11.04 33.36 8.38
CA GLN A 649 11.62 34.61 7.88
C GLN A 649 10.71 35.25 6.82
N SER A 650 10.71 36.59 6.78
CA SER A 650 9.91 37.49 5.94
C SER A 650 9.88 37.20 4.42
N ALA A 651 10.64 36.22 3.92
CA ALA A 651 10.57 35.73 2.56
C ALA A 651 10.45 34.20 2.57
N THR A 652 9.29 33.68 2.19
CA THR A 652 9.08 32.23 2.04
C THR A 652 10.02 31.69 0.98
N GLN A 653 10.94 30.80 1.36
CA GLN A 653 11.85 30.18 0.38
C GLN A 653 11.04 29.31 -0.57
N CYS A 654 11.08 29.66 -1.86
CA CYS A 654 10.38 28.94 -2.92
C CYS A 654 11.29 27.89 -3.57
N TYR A 655 10.67 26.81 -4.02
CA TYR A 655 11.34 25.67 -4.64
C TYR A 655 10.75 25.32 -6.00
N VAL A 656 11.56 24.69 -6.83
CA VAL A 656 11.15 24.06 -8.09
C VAL A 656 11.82 22.70 -8.21
N ALA A 657 11.11 21.72 -8.75
CA ALA A 657 11.70 20.44 -9.12
C ALA A 657 12.16 20.50 -10.59
N PRO A 658 13.47 20.37 -10.89
CA PRO A 658 13.90 20.17 -12.27
C PRO A 658 13.36 18.84 -12.78
N LEU A 659 12.55 18.87 -13.85
CA LEU A 659 11.93 17.67 -14.42
C LEU A 659 12.66 17.14 -15.66
N GLN A 660 13.57 17.94 -16.21
CA GLN A 660 14.34 17.61 -17.40
C GLN A 660 15.84 17.68 -17.08
N GLU A 661 16.57 16.57 -17.28
CA GLU A 661 18.01 16.46 -17.00
C GLU A 661 18.83 17.48 -17.79
N LYS A 662 18.56 17.56 -19.10
CA LYS A 662 19.32 18.32 -20.09
C LYS A 662 18.41 18.79 -21.21
N TYR A 663 18.81 19.86 -21.90
CA TYR A 663 18.12 20.34 -23.09
C TYR A 663 18.05 19.28 -24.19
N LEU A 664 17.14 19.48 -25.15
CA LEU A 664 16.98 18.55 -26.28
C LEU A 664 18.29 18.42 -27.09
N SER A 665 19.05 19.50 -27.23
CA SER A 665 20.40 19.50 -27.78
C SER A 665 21.14 20.78 -27.37
N ASP A 666 22.45 20.83 -27.60
CA ASP A 666 23.27 22.03 -27.32
C ASP A 666 22.77 23.26 -28.07
N ARG A 667 22.27 23.10 -29.30
CA ARG A 667 21.62 24.19 -30.05
C ARG A 667 20.40 24.74 -29.31
N HIS A 668 19.61 23.86 -28.69
CA HIS A 668 18.43 24.29 -27.93
C HIS A 668 18.83 25.07 -26.69
N GLN A 669 19.85 24.59 -25.98
CA GLN A 669 20.42 25.30 -24.84
C GLN A 669 20.94 26.68 -25.27
N GLU A 670 21.79 26.73 -26.28
CA GLU A 670 22.37 27.98 -26.79
C GLU A 670 21.30 28.97 -27.24
N ALA A 671 20.19 28.50 -27.84
CA ALA A 671 19.08 29.36 -28.23
C ALA A 671 18.40 30.02 -27.01
N TYR A 672 18.19 29.29 -25.91
CA TYR A 672 17.67 29.86 -24.66
C TYR A 672 18.69 30.76 -23.97
N ASP A 673 19.96 30.35 -23.96
CA ASP A 673 21.03 31.07 -23.30
C ASP A 673 21.29 32.41 -23.99
N SER A 674 21.35 32.42 -25.32
CA SER A 674 21.53 33.63 -26.13
C SER A 674 20.38 34.62 -25.96
N SER A 675 19.13 34.16 -25.95
CA SER A 675 18.00 35.07 -25.74
C SER A 675 17.96 35.61 -24.31
N THR A 676 18.28 34.78 -23.31
CA THR A 676 18.38 35.20 -21.90
C THR A 676 19.47 36.24 -21.69
N ARG A 677 20.68 36.03 -22.25
CA ARG A 677 21.78 37.02 -22.25
C ARG A 677 21.34 38.33 -22.88
N HIS A 678 20.59 38.26 -23.98
CA HIS A 678 20.13 39.46 -24.67
C HIS A 678 19.09 40.25 -23.87
N ILE A 679 18.09 39.55 -23.31
CA ILE A 679 16.95 40.13 -22.58
C ILE A 679 17.35 40.66 -21.21
N LEU A 680 18.02 39.83 -20.40
CA LEU A 680 18.33 40.16 -19.00
C LEU A 680 19.69 40.85 -18.85
N LYS A 681 20.56 40.79 -19.87
CA LYS A 681 21.99 41.16 -19.74
C LYS A 681 22.69 40.41 -18.60
N MET A 682 22.27 39.16 -18.39
CA MET A 682 22.75 38.28 -17.33
C MET A 682 23.21 36.96 -17.94
N GLU A 683 24.21 36.34 -17.32
CA GLU A 683 24.59 34.97 -17.67
C GLU A 683 23.49 33.98 -17.23
N PRO A 684 22.98 33.13 -18.15
CA PRO A 684 22.00 32.11 -17.84
C PRO A 684 22.54 31.17 -16.77
N THR A 685 21.67 30.78 -15.84
CA THR A 685 22.04 29.81 -14.79
C THR A 685 21.34 28.48 -15.01
N GLN A 686 21.78 27.46 -14.29
CA GLN A 686 21.09 26.17 -14.21
C GLN A 686 20.95 25.73 -12.75
N PRO A 687 20.00 24.83 -12.44
CA PRO A 687 19.95 24.15 -11.15
C PRO A 687 21.30 23.54 -10.74
N ARG A 688 21.83 23.93 -9.57
CA ARG A 688 23.15 23.45 -9.09
C ARG A 688 23.24 21.93 -8.87
N LYS A 689 22.11 21.27 -8.69
CA LYS A 689 22.01 19.82 -8.40
C LYS A 689 21.46 19.03 -9.59
N GLY A 690 21.79 19.46 -10.80
CA GLY A 690 21.38 18.83 -12.05
C GLY A 690 19.99 19.26 -12.52
N GLY A 691 19.71 18.98 -13.79
CA GLY A 691 18.47 19.39 -14.46
C GLY A 691 18.55 20.77 -15.11
N THR A 692 17.43 21.18 -15.69
CA THR A 692 17.27 22.48 -16.37
C THR A 692 16.15 23.31 -15.75
N TRP A 693 16.13 24.62 -16.01
CA TRP A 693 14.99 25.48 -15.63
C TRP A 693 13.71 25.20 -16.44
N ILE A 694 13.74 24.37 -17.50
CA ILE A 694 12.53 23.93 -18.21
C ILE A 694 11.80 22.90 -17.34
N ALA A 695 11.15 23.39 -16.29
CA ALA A 695 10.61 22.56 -15.21
C ALA A 695 9.12 22.23 -15.36
N HIS A 696 8.41 22.86 -16.31
CA HIS A 696 6.96 22.71 -16.54
C HIS A 696 6.06 23.16 -15.37
N HIS A 697 6.69 23.63 -14.29
CA HIS A 697 6.08 24.33 -13.19
C HIS A 697 7.15 25.19 -12.52
N MET A 698 6.76 26.30 -11.88
CA MET A 698 7.68 27.11 -11.08
C MET A 698 6.90 28.03 -10.15
N VAL A 699 7.38 28.20 -8.91
CA VAL A 699 6.82 29.20 -8.01
C VAL A 699 7.43 30.57 -8.32
N PHE A 700 6.57 31.50 -8.70
CA PHE A 700 6.88 32.90 -8.96
C PHE A 700 6.51 33.73 -7.72
N ASN A 701 7.36 34.70 -7.40
CA ASN A 701 7.09 35.74 -6.43
C ASN A 701 6.75 37.03 -7.18
N LYS A 702 5.64 37.71 -6.84
CA LYS A 702 5.16 38.89 -7.56
C LYS A 702 6.18 40.03 -7.55
N GLY A 703 6.81 40.29 -6.40
CA GLY A 703 7.84 41.33 -6.27
C GLY A 703 9.06 41.06 -7.15
N VAL A 704 9.61 39.84 -7.08
CA VAL A 704 10.79 39.42 -7.87
C VAL A 704 10.46 39.43 -9.37
N LEU A 705 9.28 38.95 -9.75
CA LEU A 705 8.83 38.94 -11.14
C LEU A 705 8.70 40.36 -11.69
N ARG A 706 8.13 41.29 -10.92
CA ARG A 706 8.03 42.71 -11.32
C ARG A 706 9.42 43.31 -11.58
N GLN A 707 10.36 43.12 -10.66
CA GLN A 707 11.73 43.61 -10.83
C GLN A 707 12.40 43.05 -12.10
N MET A 708 12.17 41.77 -12.40
CA MET A 708 12.66 41.18 -13.64
C MET A 708 12.02 41.81 -14.87
N LEU A 709 10.70 42.03 -14.87
CA LEU A 709 10.01 42.66 -16.00
C LEU A 709 10.45 44.12 -16.21
N ASP A 710 10.62 44.89 -15.14
CA ASP A 710 11.16 46.26 -15.20
C ASP A 710 12.58 46.28 -15.80
N LEU A 711 13.40 45.27 -15.46
CA LEU A 711 14.72 45.07 -16.06
C LEU A 711 14.64 44.78 -17.57
N ILE A 712 13.68 43.97 -18.01
CA ILE A 712 13.45 43.70 -19.44
C ILE A 712 13.09 44.98 -20.18
N GLU A 713 12.20 45.80 -19.62
CA GLU A 713 11.81 47.09 -20.21
C GLU A 713 12.99 48.04 -20.32
N THR A 714 13.87 48.04 -19.31
CA THR A 714 15.07 48.88 -19.28
C THR A 714 16.14 48.41 -20.26
N ASN A 715 16.35 47.10 -20.39
CA ASN A 715 17.44 46.53 -21.20
C ASN A 715 17.16 46.52 -22.71
N LEU A 716 15.89 46.41 -23.08
CA LEU A 716 15.45 46.37 -24.47
C LEU A 716 14.99 47.77 -24.90
N VAL A 717 15.92 48.74 -24.90
CA VAL A 717 15.65 50.11 -25.37
C VAL A 717 15.52 50.08 -26.90
N ASP A 718 14.44 50.66 -27.43
CA ASP A 718 14.30 50.91 -28.86
C ASP A 718 15.36 51.95 -29.28
N THR A 719 16.34 51.53 -30.08
CA THR A 719 17.33 52.46 -30.69
C THR A 719 16.72 53.45 -31.67
N GLU A 720 15.44 53.32 -31.99
CA GLU A 720 14.72 54.12 -33.00
C GLU A 720 13.56 54.97 -32.42
N GLY A 721 13.34 54.94 -31.10
CA GLY A 721 12.29 55.75 -30.47
C GLY A 721 12.63 57.24 -30.51
N ALA A 722 11.86 58.01 -31.28
CA ALA A 722 11.91 59.47 -31.22
C ALA A 722 11.64 59.94 -29.78
N ALA A 723 12.44 60.89 -29.29
CA ALA A 723 12.28 61.45 -27.95
C ALA A 723 10.84 61.97 -27.75
N GLY A 724 10.04 61.25 -26.95
CA GLY A 724 8.66 61.63 -26.63
C GLY A 724 7.61 60.52 -26.75
N GLU A 725 7.93 59.35 -27.34
CA GLU A 725 6.99 58.22 -27.35
C GLU A 725 6.96 57.47 -26.00
N PRO A 726 5.79 56.99 -25.55
CA PRO A 726 5.68 56.20 -24.33
C PRO A 726 6.53 54.94 -24.44
N ALA A 727 7.21 54.59 -23.34
CA ALA A 727 8.06 53.40 -23.29
C ALA A 727 7.27 52.16 -23.68
N GLU A 728 7.78 51.40 -24.66
CA GLU A 728 7.11 50.18 -25.09
C GLU A 728 7.09 49.13 -23.95
N PRO A 729 5.93 48.51 -23.68
CA PRO A 729 5.78 47.54 -22.59
C PRO A 729 6.49 46.22 -22.88
N TRP A 730 6.91 45.52 -21.82
CA TRP A 730 7.71 44.30 -21.92
C TRP A 730 7.17 43.21 -22.87
N PRO A 731 5.85 42.95 -23.02
CA PRO A 731 5.39 41.88 -23.90
C PRO A 731 5.70 42.14 -25.37
N LEU A 732 5.58 43.40 -25.81
CA LEU A 732 5.92 43.80 -27.17
C LEU A 732 7.43 43.68 -27.41
N LYS A 733 8.24 44.10 -26.44
CA LYS A 733 9.71 43.96 -26.49
C LYS A 733 10.14 42.50 -26.60
N ILE A 734 9.52 41.59 -25.85
CA ILE A 734 9.79 40.14 -25.95
C ILE A 734 9.31 39.57 -27.29
N LEU A 735 8.23 40.09 -27.91
CA LEU A 735 7.80 39.62 -29.23
C LEU A 735 8.72 40.11 -30.35
N LYS A 736 9.23 41.34 -30.28
CA LYS A 736 10.18 41.89 -31.27
C LYS A 736 11.45 41.05 -31.38
N ILE A 737 11.96 40.53 -30.26
CA ILE A 737 13.17 39.68 -30.28
C ILE A 737 12.92 38.31 -30.92
N ALA A 738 11.68 37.87 -31.09
CA ALA A 738 11.34 36.57 -31.69
C ALA A 738 11.81 36.46 -33.15
N GLU A 739 12.01 37.60 -33.83
CA GLU A 739 12.62 37.68 -35.17
C GLU A 739 14.10 37.26 -35.16
N SER A 740 14.80 37.56 -34.05
CA SER A 740 16.24 37.37 -33.90
C SER A 740 16.61 36.06 -33.22
N PHE A 741 15.75 35.58 -32.32
CA PHE A 741 16.02 34.40 -31.48
C PHE A 741 15.01 33.28 -31.73
N GLU A 742 15.50 32.04 -31.75
CA GLU A 742 14.65 30.86 -32.00
C GLU A 742 13.72 30.52 -30.83
N ARG A 743 14.13 30.85 -29.59
CA ARG A 743 13.47 30.39 -28.35
C ARG A 743 13.65 31.37 -27.18
N VAL A 744 12.60 31.51 -26.37
CA VAL A 744 12.60 32.21 -25.07
C VAL A 744 11.75 31.42 -24.09
N SER A 745 12.25 31.14 -22.90
CA SER A 745 11.45 30.49 -21.85
C SER A 745 11.26 31.43 -20.67
N GLU A 746 10.00 31.60 -20.29
CA GLU A 746 9.57 32.19 -19.03
C GLU A 746 10.33 31.61 -17.82
N TYR A 747 10.50 30.28 -17.77
CA TYR A 747 11.14 29.59 -16.66
C TYR A 747 12.65 29.80 -16.64
N VAL A 748 13.30 29.87 -17.82
CA VAL A 748 14.74 30.15 -17.90
C VAL A 748 15.02 31.61 -17.50
N LEU A 749 14.19 32.56 -17.97
CA LEU A 749 14.33 33.97 -17.59
C LEU A 749 14.15 34.14 -16.08
N TYR A 750 13.02 33.68 -15.54
CA TYR A 750 12.72 33.82 -14.12
C TYR A 750 13.68 32.99 -13.24
N GLY A 751 13.99 31.75 -13.62
CA GLY A 751 14.95 30.91 -12.90
C GLY A 751 16.35 31.53 -12.86
N THR A 752 16.79 32.16 -13.94
CA THR A 752 18.06 32.89 -13.98
C THR A 752 18.04 34.10 -13.04
N PHE A 753 17.01 34.94 -13.12
CA PHE A 753 16.92 36.13 -12.29
C PHE A 753 16.75 35.79 -10.80
N ALA A 754 15.78 34.92 -10.46
CA ALA A 754 15.39 34.62 -9.09
C ALA A 754 16.42 33.76 -8.33
N SER A 755 17.18 32.90 -9.03
CA SER A 755 18.20 32.07 -8.38
C SER A 755 19.43 32.89 -7.94
N GLN A 756 19.79 33.94 -8.68
CA GLN A 756 20.87 34.85 -8.28
C GLN A 756 20.52 35.65 -7.02
N GLY A 757 19.26 36.05 -6.88
CA GLY A 757 18.71 36.65 -5.66
C GLY A 757 18.41 35.66 -4.52
N SER A 758 18.70 34.36 -4.69
CA SER A 758 18.36 33.28 -3.74
C SER A 758 16.86 33.13 -3.42
N HIS A 759 15.97 33.74 -4.22
CA HIS A 759 14.52 33.65 -4.06
C HIS A 759 13.96 32.30 -4.50
N LEU A 760 14.64 31.64 -5.46
CA LEU A 760 14.27 30.32 -5.97
C LEU A 760 15.39 29.32 -5.75
N ARG A 761 15.05 28.14 -5.22
CA ARG A 761 15.97 26.99 -5.10
C ARG A 761 15.45 25.81 -5.90
N ALA A 762 16.37 25.04 -6.49
CA ALA A 762 16.03 23.80 -7.13
C ALA A 762 16.20 22.62 -6.17
N HIS A 763 15.26 21.67 -6.23
CA HIS A 763 15.48 20.33 -5.70
C HIS A 763 16.54 19.59 -6.54
N PRO A 764 17.17 18.52 -6.01
CA PRO A 764 18.01 17.65 -6.82
C PRO A 764 17.20 16.99 -7.95
N TYR A 765 17.74 16.98 -9.18
CA TYR A 765 17.08 16.31 -10.32
C TYR A 765 16.84 14.82 -10.02
N GLU A 766 17.80 14.14 -9.39
CA GLU A 766 17.70 12.73 -9.00
C GLU A 766 16.55 12.40 -8.05
N ALA A 767 16.05 13.39 -7.29
CA ALA A 767 14.94 13.16 -6.38
C ALA A 767 13.59 13.10 -7.11
N TYR A 768 13.37 13.99 -8.09
CA TYR A 768 12.04 14.21 -8.67
C TYR A 768 12.00 14.13 -10.20
N GLY A 769 13.07 14.47 -10.90
CA GLY A 769 13.11 14.50 -12.35
C GLY A 769 13.52 13.17 -12.99
N ALA A 770 14.39 12.39 -12.34
CA ALA A 770 14.94 11.16 -12.92
C ALA A 770 13.92 10.04 -13.18
N ARG A 771 12.78 10.05 -12.46
CA ARG A 771 11.69 9.07 -12.60
C ARG A 771 10.47 9.67 -13.31
N GLY A 772 10.68 10.69 -14.14
CA GLY A 772 9.66 11.25 -15.02
C GLY A 772 9.45 10.42 -16.27
N LEU A 773 8.24 10.46 -16.82
CA LEU A 773 7.96 9.92 -18.15
C LEU A 773 7.27 10.97 -19.02
N ARG A 774 7.85 11.23 -20.20
CA ARG A 774 7.21 12.02 -21.25
C ARG A 774 6.49 11.08 -22.20
N LEU A 775 5.18 11.27 -22.36
CA LEU A 775 4.37 10.47 -23.27
C LEU A 775 4.32 11.15 -24.64
N TYR A 776 4.60 10.33 -25.66
CA TYR A 776 4.53 10.68 -27.06
C TYR A 776 3.65 9.66 -27.76
N GLY A 777 2.69 10.14 -28.55
CA GLY A 777 1.95 9.29 -29.49
C GLY A 777 2.88 8.73 -30.58
N ARG A 778 2.48 7.66 -31.26
CA ARG A 778 3.33 6.97 -32.25
C ARG A 778 3.91 7.90 -33.31
N GLU A 779 3.07 8.70 -33.95
CA GLU A 779 3.50 9.61 -35.03
C GLU A 779 4.48 10.66 -34.55
N GLU A 780 4.22 11.23 -33.37
CA GLU A 780 5.07 12.26 -32.80
C GLU A 780 6.39 11.70 -32.26
N ALA A 781 6.35 10.52 -31.62
CA ALA A 781 7.54 9.81 -31.19
C ALA A 781 8.47 9.55 -32.39
N LEU A 782 7.92 9.09 -33.52
CA LEU A 782 8.65 8.92 -34.77
C LEU A 782 9.21 10.24 -35.29
N ALA A 783 8.41 11.31 -35.34
CA ALA A 783 8.84 12.62 -35.81
C ALA A 783 9.94 13.25 -34.95
N LYS A 784 9.94 12.97 -33.63
CA LYS A 784 10.93 13.49 -32.67
C LYS A 784 12.10 12.54 -32.40
N GLY A 785 12.12 11.34 -32.99
CA GLY A 785 13.13 10.31 -32.71
C GLY A 785 13.12 9.84 -31.24
N ARG A 786 11.92 9.67 -30.67
CA ARG A 786 11.68 9.30 -29.26
C ARG A 786 11.04 7.92 -29.16
N GLU A 787 11.08 7.36 -27.96
CA GLU A 787 10.33 6.15 -27.64
C GLU A 787 8.82 6.44 -27.61
N CYS A 788 8.07 5.55 -28.25
CA CYS A 788 6.62 5.62 -28.32
C CYS A 788 6.01 5.00 -27.06
N ASN A 789 5.05 5.69 -26.46
CA ASN A 789 4.32 5.20 -25.28
C ASN A 789 2.87 4.86 -25.60
N GLU A 790 2.59 4.49 -26.85
CA GLU A 790 1.23 4.22 -27.34
C GLU A 790 0.55 3.10 -26.55
N PHE A 791 1.28 2.10 -26.04
CA PHE A 791 0.68 1.10 -25.16
C PHE A 791 0.02 1.71 -23.92
N LEU A 792 0.67 2.69 -23.27
CA LEU A 792 0.11 3.35 -22.09
C LEU A 792 -1.04 4.28 -22.49
N ILE A 793 -0.93 4.94 -23.63
CA ILE A 793 -2.03 5.75 -24.20
C ILE A 793 -3.24 4.85 -24.50
N ASP A 794 -3.03 3.69 -25.11
CA ASP A 794 -4.05 2.69 -25.44
C ASP A 794 -4.67 2.10 -24.18
N LEU A 795 -3.86 1.81 -23.16
CA LEU A 795 -4.33 1.36 -21.85
C LEU A 795 -5.24 2.41 -21.20
N LEU A 796 -4.84 3.67 -21.23
CA LEU A 796 -5.67 4.78 -20.76
C LEU A 796 -6.94 4.94 -21.63
N ASN A 797 -6.87 4.68 -22.94
CA ASN A 797 -8.00 4.75 -23.87
C ASN A 797 -8.95 3.53 -23.81
N ALA A 798 -8.57 2.43 -23.15
CA ALA A 798 -9.25 1.14 -23.27
C ALA A 798 -10.73 1.13 -22.84
N GLU A 799 -11.17 2.10 -22.04
CA GLU A 799 -12.57 2.21 -21.58
C GLU A 799 -13.41 3.25 -22.34
N SER A 800 -12.98 3.62 -23.55
CA SER A 800 -13.46 4.79 -24.31
C SER A 800 -12.98 6.10 -23.68
N LYS A 801 -12.45 7.01 -24.51
CA LYS A 801 -12.00 8.34 -24.07
C LYS A 801 -13.17 9.04 -23.35
N PRO A 802 -13.11 9.26 -22.02
CA PRO A 802 -14.18 9.97 -21.34
C PRO A 802 -14.26 11.37 -21.95
N LEU A 803 -15.46 11.77 -22.38
CA LEU A 803 -15.72 13.12 -22.91
C LEU A 803 -15.32 14.20 -21.88
N THR A 804 -15.31 13.84 -20.60
CA THR A 804 -14.94 14.70 -19.48
C THR A 804 -13.48 14.55 -19.02
N GLY A 805 -12.64 13.78 -19.73
CA GLY A 805 -11.23 13.58 -19.39
C GLY A 805 -10.99 12.52 -18.30
N TYR A 806 -9.72 12.09 -18.16
CA TYR A 806 -9.32 11.04 -17.22
C TYR A 806 -9.26 11.56 -15.78
N SER A 807 -9.77 10.79 -14.82
CA SER A 807 -9.56 11.11 -13.41
C SER A 807 -8.11 10.90 -13.01
N TYR A 808 -7.63 11.68 -12.05
CA TYR A 808 -6.28 11.54 -11.49
C TYR A 808 -6.06 10.13 -10.93
N GLN A 809 -7.01 9.61 -10.15
CA GLN A 809 -6.90 8.29 -9.52
C GLN A 809 -6.75 7.15 -10.54
N ARG A 810 -7.40 7.26 -11.70
CA ARG A 810 -7.23 6.28 -12.79
C ARG A 810 -5.82 6.34 -13.35
N VAL A 811 -5.36 7.52 -13.77
CA VAL A 811 -4.03 7.67 -14.36
C VAL A 811 -2.96 7.24 -13.37
N ALA A 812 -3.03 7.71 -12.13
CA ALA A 812 -2.11 7.35 -11.06
C ALA A 812 -2.12 5.84 -10.76
N GLY A 813 -3.30 5.20 -10.78
CA GLY A 813 -3.43 3.76 -10.56
C GLY A 813 -2.79 2.91 -11.67
N GLU A 814 -3.00 3.27 -12.94
CA GLU A 814 -2.44 2.56 -14.09
C GLU A 814 -0.91 2.65 -14.16
N VAL A 815 -0.35 3.79 -13.75
CA VAL A 815 1.11 4.02 -13.79
C VAL A 815 1.82 3.75 -12.46
N ALA A 816 1.09 3.44 -11.39
CA ALA A 816 1.68 3.12 -10.09
C ALA A 816 2.79 2.05 -10.14
N PRO A 817 2.67 0.95 -10.93
CA PRO A 817 3.73 -0.06 -11.03
C PRO A 817 5.04 0.45 -11.63
N LEU A 818 5.02 1.59 -12.32
CA LEU A 818 6.20 2.20 -12.94
C LEU A 818 7.00 3.08 -11.96
N HIS A 819 6.48 3.33 -10.74
CA HIS A 819 7.11 4.17 -9.72
C HIS A 819 7.58 5.53 -10.27
N LEU A 820 6.74 6.17 -11.09
CA LEU A 820 7.00 7.46 -11.70
C LEU A 820 6.73 8.60 -10.72
N THR A 821 7.54 9.66 -10.79
CA THR A 821 7.33 10.89 -10.01
C THR A 821 6.35 11.85 -10.70
N HIS A 822 6.35 11.85 -12.03
CA HIS A 822 5.48 12.70 -12.84
C HIS A 822 5.30 12.13 -14.24
N LEU A 823 4.23 12.58 -14.90
CA LEU A 823 3.98 12.36 -16.32
C LEU A 823 3.88 13.71 -17.02
N GLN A 824 4.43 13.79 -18.22
CA GLN A 824 4.27 14.96 -19.08
C GLN A 824 3.71 14.54 -20.44
N MET A 825 2.60 15.16 -20.84
CA MET A 825 1.84 14.81 -22.04
C MET A 825 2.06 15.83 -23.17
N GLU A 826 3.14 15.68 -23.93
CA GLU A 826 3.34 16.53 -25.11
C GLU A 826 2.48 16.01 -26.28
N HIS A 827 1.51 16.81 -26.77
CA HIS A 827 0.75 16.58 -28.02
C HIS A 827 0.06 15.20 -28.21
N VAL A 828 -0.56 14.66 -27.16
CA VAL A 828 -1.31 13.37 -27.16
C VAL A 828 -2.79 13.48 -27.53
#